data_AF-A0AAW1T6N6-F1
#
_entry.id   AF-A0AAW1T6N6-F1
#
_cell.length_a   1.000
_cell.length_b   1.000
_cell.length_c   1.000
_cell.angle_alpha   90.00
_cell.angle_beta   90.00
_cell.angle_gamma   90.00
#
_symmetry.space_group_name_H-M   'P 1'
#
loop_
_entity.id
_entity.type
_entity.pdbx_description
1 polymer ?
#
loop_
_entity_poly.entity_id
_entity_poly.type
_entity_poly.pdbx_seq_one_letter_code
_entity_poly.pdbx_strand_id
1 'polypeptide(L)'
;MDISGMRCGGCVRSVTRLLEQQPHVRQAVVNLPTETALVYVIIPKEQQHSKDHDAFLEQIGQRLTQVLLEHNFACKVRDRHGSTASAARVVKAKQQERVKRLEDALKRLAVAGMLASACFLGHLAHLWPGAPRLLHLLGSPRVHGTMSALALIGPGRKLVLDGFQALCRGAPNMNTLVGLGATASFGISCIAAALPGLGWRTFFEEPAMLLGVVLVGRALEERAQLQASSDLAALQGLLPSRARLILAGSDWQEVPAEAVSPGDLLAVLPGDRVPVDGCVISGCTTIDESALTGEAMPVGKSAGEQVTAGTVNCDGSIVVRSERAGDATVMADILRLVDAAQSRTAPMQRLADSVAGRFTYAMMGLSAATFLFWSAVGTRIFPQVLKGVAPTAVLVGTSSGARRGLLIRGGDVLEAASHTDTVIFDKTGTLTRGKPAIRSITPATPELSAEDILAYAACVERQTSHPVAHAIVSASDAQGLSSHTLDAGSLYQEPGQGVSGTCNGVPVAVGVEAWVQRQMNSLGASTSSRPAGEASRRRGSSNGADSSQAATSQARYAATHTCTQKRGLHVLLLSGDREAPAQAVAAAVGIPSDAVHAGVKPAGKAQLVQQLQKQGRCVAMVGDGINDAGALAEATVGIAMGGGVDAAAEVAGIVLLGDRVSQVLDAVQLSQATFAKIKQNLGWAFGYNIIGIPLAAGALLPSAGIALTPTVSGALMGLSSIFVMGNSLLLQLEGPSHMPAADSPPDKQRSHKQAKSPVCETLMRMIVKLQFINGHWVSPASGNALAVVSPIDDAVVGEIPAGNAADVEAAVQAAAVAYKGPWGQTSGKDRAVVLKAIADLLKKKKTELAKLETLDMGKPIQEAEWDLDDAAGCFEYYADLAERLDKKQWSPVDVGTEDFKTEIRQEPLGVVALITPWNYPLLMAVWKVAPALAAGNTIVLKPSEMASLTCLELGALAREAGLPAGVLNVITGLGPDAGAPLSEHPAVAKVAFTGSSVTGRRVAMAAAKNLRPATMELGGKSALVIFEDADVAKAVEWAMFGCFWGAGQVCSATSRVLVQSSIAEAFHEQLKQRAEEIKICDPNEPECRLGPVVNQAQYDKILKFIEDAKTEGADLLTGGGRPEHLPQGRFIKPTAFTRVKREHRLWREEVFGPVLAVASFETEEEAVALANESEFGLAAAVISEDEERCRRVAKAMEAGIVWIGCSQPAFCQAPWGGMKNSGHGRELGEYGMASFLNVKQVTTYQSKARWDWYPESKL
;
A
#
# COMPACT_ATOMS: atom_id res chain seq x y z
N MET A 1 -15.81 14.55 -30.41
CA MET A 1 -17.21 14.12 -30.60
C MET A 1 -17.49 13.00 -29.60
N ASP A 2 -18.67 12.97 -28.98
CA ASP A 2 -19.14 11.81 -28.20
C ASP A 2 -19.92 10.86 -29.15
N ILE A 3 -19.69 9.55 -29.05
CA ILE A 3 -20.28 8.54 -29.95
C ILE A 3 -20.80 7.36 -29.13
N SER A 4 -22.12 7.26 -29.01
CA SER A 4 -22.80 6.20 -28.27
C SER A 4 -23.14 5.00 -29.15
N GLY A 5 -23.08 3.80 -28.54
CA GLY A 5 -23.45 2.54 -29.19
C GLY A 5 -22.28 1.71 -29.70
N MET A 6 -21.03 2.17 -29.54
CA MET A 6 -19.84 1.35 -29.79
C MET A 6 -19.71 0.27 -28.71
N ARG A 7 -19.48 -1.00 -29.11
CA ARG A 7 -19.47 -2.15 -28.17
C ARG A 7 -18.26 -3.09 -28.28
N CYS A 8 -17.41 -2.91 -29.28
CA CYS A 8 -16.21 -3.74 -29.50
C CYS A 8 -15.22 -3.03 -30.44
N GLY A 9 -14.02 -3.59 -30.61
CA GLY A 9 -13.01 -3.10 -31.57
C GLY A 9 -13.52 -3.08 -33.03
N GLY A 10 -14.48 -3.95 -33.37
CA GLY A 10 -15.20 -3.91 -34.65
C GLY A 10 -16.00 -2.60 -34.84
N CYS A 11 -16.71 -2.13 -33.82
CA CYS A 11 -17.41 -0.84 -33.86
C CYS A 11 -16.42 0.32 -34.03
N VAL A 12 -15.32 0.32 -33.27
CA VAL A 12 -14.24 1.33 -33.38
C VAL A 12 -13.74 1.39 -34.82
N ARG A 13 -13.38 0.25 -35.41
CA ARG A 13 -12.85 0.19 -36.77
C ARG A 13 -13.86 0.66 -37.82
N SER A 14 -15.15 0.36 -37.63
CA SER A 14 -16.23 0.88 -38.48
C SER A 14 -16.36 2.40 -38.36
N VAL A 15 -16.39 2.94 -37.14
CA VAL A 15 -16.49 4.39 -36.89
C VAL A 15 -15.26 5.14 -37.39
N THR A 16 -14.05 4.68 -37.09
CA THR A 16 -12.79 5.23 -37.62
C THR A 16 -12.82 5.25 -39.16
N ARG A 17 -13.16 4.13 -39.80
CA ARG A 17 -13.24 4.06 -41.27
C ARG A 17 -14.30 5.00 -41.83
N LEU A 18 -15.49 5.06 -41.24
CA LEU A 18 -16.58 5.94 -41.71
C LEU A 18 -16.20 7.42 -41.62
N LEU A 19 -15.46 7.81 -40.57
CA LEU A 19 -14.94 9.16 -40.37
C LEU A 19 -13.78 9.49 -41.31
N GLU A 20 -12.77 8.62 -41.42
CA GLU A 20 -11.59 8.82 -42.27
C GLU A 20 -11.89 8.75 -43.78
N GLN A 21 -13.04 8.18 -44.16
CA GLN A 21 -13.54 8.22 -45.53
C GLN A 21 -14.22 9.55 -45.90
N GLN A 22 -14.43 10.48 -44.96
CA GLN A 22 -15.07 11.77 -45.25
C GLN A 22 -14.09 12.80 -45.79
N PRO A 23 -14.47 13.62 -46.79
CA PRO A 23 -13.64 14.71 -47.26
C PRO A 23 -13.35 15.70 -46.12
N HIS A 24 -12.14 16.24 -46.12
CA HIS A 24 -11.57 17.09 -45.07
C HIS A 24 -11.25 16.39 -43.73
N VAL A 25 -11.46 15.08 -43.56
CA VAL A 25 -10.90 14.35 -42.41
C VAL A 25 -9.51 13.82 -42.76
N ARG A 26 -8.50 14.18 -41.96
CA ARG A 26 -7.13 13.64 -42.06
C ARG A 26 -6.98 12.29 -41.38
N GLN A 27 -7.60 12.16 -40.19
CA GLN A 27 -7.44 11.03 -39.28
C GLN A 27 -8.56 11.07 -38.23
N ALA A 28 -9.03 9.91 -37.77
CA ALA A 28 -9.99 9.81 -36.67
C ALA A 28 -9.53 8.83 -35.59
N VAL A 29 -9.25 9.34 -34.40
CA VAL A 29 -8.89 8.53 -33.22
C VAL A 29 -10.15 8.27 -32.42
N VAL A 30 -10.59 7.01 -32.38
CA VAL A 30 -11.85 6.58 -31.76
C VAL A 30 -11.54 5.77 -30.50
N ASN A 31 -11.99 6.27 -29.35
CA ASN A 31 -11.75 5.70 -28.03
C ASN A 31 -13.01 4.95 -27.57
N LEU A 32 -12.90 3.61 -27.47
CA LEU A 32 -13.99 2.74 -27.05
C LEU A 32 -14.36 2.92 -25.57
N PRO A 33 -13.42 2.86 -24.60
CA PRO A 33 -13.72 3.16 -23.20
C PRO A 33 -14.49 4.47 -23.01
N THR A 34 -14.00 5.59 -23.55
CA THR A 34 -14.64 6.89 -23.28
C THR A 34 -15.87 7.16 -24.15
N GLU A 35 -16.21 6.29 -25.11
CA GLU A 35 -17.25 6.52 -26.12
C GLU A 35 -17.08 7.89 -26.81
N THR A 36 -15.87 8.17 -27.31
CA THR A 36 -15.53 9.41 -28.01
C THR A 36 -14.73 9.18 -29.29
N ALA A 37 -14.76 10.16 -30.19
CA ALA A 37 -13.81 10.30 -31.28
C ALA A 37 -13.21 11.71 -31.31
N LEU A 38 -11.88 11.77 -31.44
CA LEU A 38 -11.14 12.94 -31.83
C LEU A 38 -10.92 12.88 -33.34
N VAL A 39 -11.35 13.90 -34.06
CA VAL A 39 -11.27 13.95 -35.54
C VAL A 39 -10.38 15.10 -35.94
N TYR A 40 -9.30 14.79 -36.66
CA TYR A 40 -8.37 15.79 -37.19
C TYR A 40 -8.87 16.25 -38.55
N VAL A 41 -9.25 17.53 -38.65
CA VAL A 41 -9.82 18.13 -39.85
C VAL A 41 -8.75 18.90 -40.63
N ILE A 42 -8.75 18.79 -41.97
CA ILE A 42 -7.89 19.55 -42.88
C ILE A 42 -8.62 20.85 -43.23
N ILE A 43 -8.16 21.95 -42.63
CA ILE A 43 -8.70 23.29 -42.87
C ILE A 43 -7.95 23.92 -44.05
N PRO A 44 -8.63 24.34 -45.13
CA PRO A 44 -8.01 25.05 -46.26
C PRO A 44 -7.36 26.36 -45.81
N LYS A 45 -6.21 26.73 -46.41
CA LYS A 45 -5.45 27.94 -46.02
C LYS A 45 -6.29 29.22 -46.03
N GLU A 46 -7.21 29.33 -46.99
CA GLU A 46 -8.15 30.46 -47.15
C GLU A 46 -9.07 30.68 -45.94
N GLN A 47 -9.33 29.65 -45.12
CA GLN A 47 -10.19 29.71 -43.94
C GLN A 47 -9.43 29.64 -42.60
N GLN A 48 -8.09 29.57 -42.61
CA GLN A 48 -7.30 29.51 -41.38
C GLN A 48 -7.31 30.82 -40.56
N HIS A 49 -7.67 31.95 -41.16
CA HIS A 49 -7.69 33.28 -40.52
C HIS A 49 -9.02 34.05 -40.70
N SER A 50 -10.10 33.40 -41.14
CA SER A 50 -11.44 34.01 -41.19
C SER A 50 -12.15 33.94 -39.83
N LYS A 51 -13.08 34.88 -39.58
CA LYS A 51 -14.06 34.77 -38.48
C LYS A 51 -14.99 33.55 -38.62
N ASP A 52 -15.07 32.95 -39.82
CA ASP A 52 -15.90 31.78 -40.10
C ASP A 52 -15.25 30.43 -39.72
N HIS A 53 -14.07 30.44 -39.10
CA HIS A 53 -13.31 29.24 -38.73
C HIS A 53 -14.13 28.22 -37.91
N ASP A 54 -14.79 28.69 -36.85
CA ASP A 54 -15.59 27.81 -35.98
C ASP A 54 -16.89 27.36 -36.68
N ALA A 55 -17.50 28.19 -37.53
CA ALA A 55 -18.67 27.82 -38.33
C ALA A 55 -18.37 26.70 -39.34
N PHE A 56 -17.18 26.72 -39.96
CA PHE A 56 -16.72 25.64 -40.85
C PHE A 56 -16.49 24.32 -40.09
N LEU A 57 -15.91 24.39 -38.88
CA LEU A 57 -15.73 23.21 -38.03
C LEU A 57 -17.06 22.64 -37.53
N GLU A 58 -18.02 23.50 -37.21
CA GLU A 58 -19.37 23.08 -36.82
C GLU A 58 -20.10 22.39 -37.98
N GLN A 59 -20.04 22.96 -39.19
CA GLN A 59 -20.63 22.38 -40.40
C GLN A 59 -20.06 20.98 -40.72
N ILE A 60 -18.73 20.80 -40.57
CA ILE A 60 -18.09 19.48 -40.70
C ILE A 60 -18.56 18.55 -39.57
N GLY A 61 -18.60 19.02 -38.32
CA GLY A 61 -19.08 18.25 -37.18
C GLY A 61 -20.50 17.72 -37.33
N GLN A 62 -21.42 18.55 -37.85
CA GLN A 62 -22.80 18.14 -38.15
C GLN A 62 -22.85 17.08 -39.26
N ARG A 63 -22.08 17.25 -40.34
CA ARG A 63 -21.98 16.25 -41.44
C ARG A 63 -21.43 14.90 -40.97
N LEU A 64 -20.38 14.90 -40.15
CA LEU A 64 -19.80 13.67 -39.57
C LEU A 64 -20.81 12.98 -38.64
N THR A 65 -21.57 13.75 -37.87
CA THR A 65 -22.64 13.24 -36.99
C THR A 65 -23.73 12.53 -37.79
N GLN A 66 -24.15 13.08 -38.93
CA GLN A 66 -25.16 12.47 -39.80
C GLN A 66 -24.70 11.14 -40.41
N VAL A 67 -23.47 11.07 -40.94
CA VAL A 67 -22.88 9.83 -41.49
C VAL A 67 -22.83 8.71 -40.44
N LEU A 68 -22.53 9.04 -39.19
CA LEU A 68 -22.52 8.08 -38.09
C LEU A 68 -23.94 7.61 -37.71
N LEU A 69 -24.91 8.52 -37.68
CA LEU A 69 -26.32 8.21 -37.41
C LEU A 69 -26.92 7.25 -38.46
N GLU A 70 -26.63 7.46 -39.74
CA GLU A 70 -27.02 6.56 -40.85
C GLU A 70 -26.48 5.13 -40.66
N HIS A 71 -25.38 4.98 -39.92
CA HIS A 71 -24.76 3.70 -39.59
C HIS A 71 -25.08 3.20 -38.16
N ASN A 72 -26.14 3.74 -37.54
CA ASN A 72 -26.60 3.44 -36.17
C ASN A 72 -25.62 3.79 -35.03
N PHE A 73 -24.73 4.75 -35.24
CA PHE A 73 -23.91 5.36 -34.18
C PHE A 73 -24.46 6.74 -33.82
N ALA A 74 -25.16 6.84 -32.69
CA ALA A 74 -25.66 8.12 -32.19
C ALA A 74 -24.48 8.98 -31.76
N CYS A 75 -24.38 10.21 -32.27
CA CYS A 75 -23.23 11.07 -32.06
C CYS A 75 -23.64 12.50 -31.68
N LYS A 76 -22.82 13.16 -30.85
CA LYS A 76 -22.95 14.58 -30.51
C LYS A 76 -21.58 15.26 -30.61
N VAL A 77 -21.54 16.42 -31.26
CA VAL A 77 -20.35 17.29 -31.25
C VAL A 77 -20.27 18.02 -29.91
N ARG A 78 -19.06 18.17 -29.36
CA ARG A 78 -18.83 19.03 -28.19
C ARG A 78 -18.59 20.44 -28.69
N ASP A 79 -19.36 21.38 -28.18
CA ASP A 79 -19.22 22.80 -28.51
C ASP A 79 -17.96 23.38 -27.83
N ARG A 80 -17.32 24.34 -28.49
CA ARG A 80 -16.04 24.94 -28.06
C ARG A 80 -16.23 26.16 -27.15
N HIS A 81 -17.40 26.81 -27.21
CA HIS A 81 -17.71 28.01 -26.42
C HIS A 81 -19.05 27.94 -25.66
N GLY A 82 -19.81 26.84 -25.76
CA GLY A 82 -21.21 26.80 -25.29
C GLY A 82 -21.67 25.50 -24.63
N SER A 83 -21.28 25.24 -23.38
CA SER A 83 -22.08 24.44 -22.41
C SER A 83 -21.41 24.40 -21.04
N THR A 84 -22.07 24.97 -20.03
CA THR A 84 -21.70 25.00 -18.59
C THR A 84 -21.85 23.64 -17.89
N ALA A 85 -21.27 22.60 -18.49
CA ALA A 85 -21.18 21.25 -17.94
C ALA A 85 -19.72 20.81 -17.91
N SER A 86 -19.05 21.10 -16.78
CA SER A 86 -17.69 20.67 -16.47
C SER A 86 -17.39 19.25 -16.95
N ALA A 87 -16.16 19.02 -17.43
CA ALA A 87 -15.67 17.70 -17.81
C ALA A 87 -15.93 16.66 -16.70
N ALA A 88 -15.83 17.05 -15.43
CA ALA A 88 -16.15 16.21 -14.28
C ALA A 88 -17.64 15.80 -14.21
N ARG A 89 -18.59 16.66 -14.62
CA ARG A 89 -20.02 16.27 -14.74
C ARG A 89 -20.23 15.24 -15.85
N VAL A 90 -19.56 15.39 -17.00
CA VAL A 90 -19.66 14.44 -18.12
C VAL A 90 -19.02 13.10 -17.76
N VAL A 91 -17.86 13.11 -17.11
CA VAL A 91 -17.18 11.91 -16.59
C VAL A 91 -18.04 11.21 -15.53
N LYS A 92 -18.59 11.94 -14.56
CA LYS A 92 -19.46 11.39 -13.51
C LYS A 92 -20.76 10.79 -14.08
N ALA A 93 -21.36 11.42 -15.10
CA ALA A 93 -22.51 10.88 -15.80
C ALA A 93 -22.17 9.58 -16.57
N LYS A 94 -21.05 9.54 -17.30
CA LYS A 94 -20.59 8.31 -17.97
C LYS A 94 -20.22 7.19 -16.98
N GLN A 95 -19.65 7.53 -15.82
CA GLN A 95 -19.35 6.57 -14.75
C GLN A 95 -20.64 5.97 -14.17
N GLN A 96 -21.66 6.80 -13.89
CA GLN A 96 -22.99 6.33 -13.46
C GLN A 96 -23.67 5.45 -14.54
N GLU A 97 -23.53 5.80 -15.82
CA GLU A 97 -24.07 4.97 -16.91
C GLU A 97 -23.40 3.59 -16.96
N ARG A 98 -22.07 3.50 -16.80
CA ARG A 98 -21.37 2.20 -16.77
C ARG A 98 -21.73 1.35 -15.55
N VAL A 99 -21.91 1.95 -14.37
CA VAL A 99 -22.41 1.22 -13.19
C VAL A 99 -23.78 0.60 -13.48
N LYS A 100 -24.68 1.37 -14.10
CA LYS A 100 -26.00 0.86 -14.53
C LYS A 100 -25.90 -0.25 -15.60
N ARG A 101 -24.96 -0.15 -16.55
CA ARG A 101 -24.70 -1.22 -17.54
C ARG A 101 -24.22 -2.52 -16.87
N LEU A 102 -23.36 -2.42 -15.83
CA LEU A 102 -22.94 -3.58 -15.03
C LEU A 102 -24.11 -4.19 -14.24
N GLU A 103 -24.94 -3.37 -13.59
CA GLU A 103 -26.16 -3.89 -12.94
C GLU A 103 -27.06 -4.65 -13.92
N ASP A 104 -27.29 -4.11 -15.11
CA ASP A 104 -28.11 -4.77 -16.13
C ASP A 104 -27.43 -6.04 -16.69
N ALA A 105 -26.11 -6.10 -16.73
CA ALA A 105 -25.37 -7.34 -17.03
C ALA A 105 -25.56 -8.37 -15.91
N LEU A 106 -25.43 -7.98 -14.64
CA LEU A 106 -25.64 -8.85 -13.47
C LEU A 106 -27.09 -9.34 -13.35
N LYS A 107 -28.09 -8.50 -13.63
CA LYS A 107 -29.52 -8.90 -13.68
C LYS A 107 -29.77 -9.96 -14.75
N ARG A 108 -29.22 -9.79 -15.96
CA ARG A 108 -29.32 -10.80 -17.04
C ARG A 108 -28.57 -12.09 -16.70
N LEU A 109 -27.41 -11.99 -16.05
CA LEU A 109 -26.66 -13.13 -15.56
C LEU A 109 -27.42 -13.89 -14.47
N ALA A 110 -28.07 -13.20 -13.53
CA ALA A 110 -28.88 -13.84 -12.48
C ALA A 110 -30.04 -14.65 -13.08
N VAL A 111 -30.77 -14.10 -14.06
CA VAL A 111 -31.85 -14.81 -14.76
C VAL A 111 -31.31 -15.99 -15.59
N ALA A 112 -30.24 -15.80 -16.36
CA ALA A 112 -29.64 -16.88 -17.15
C ALA A 112 -29.05 -17.99 -16.26
N GLY A 113 -28.40 -17.62 -15.15
CA GLY A 113 -27.85 -18.52 -14.15
C GLY A 113 -28.94 -19.31 -13.43
N MET A 114 -30.06 -18.68 -13.07
CA MET A 114 -31.23 -19.38 -12.50
C MET A 114 -31.79 -20.42 -13.48
N LEU A 115 -31.98 -20.05 -14.75
CA LEU A 115 -32.47 -20.97 -15.79
C LEU A 115 -31.47 -22.12 -16.03
N ALA A 116 -30.18 -21.84 -16.19
CA ALA A 116 -29.15 -22.86 -16.39
C ALA A 116 -29.01 -23.79 -15.17
N SER A 117 -29.10 -23.26 -13.95
CA SER A 117 -29.03 -24.05 -12.71
C SER A 117 -30.25 -24.96 -12.55
N ALA A 118 -31.45 -24.50 -12.92
CA ALA A 118 -32.64 -25.33 -12.87
C ALA A 118 -32.66 -26.42 -13.97
N CYS A 119 -32.08 -26.18 -15.16
CA CYS A 119 -31.80 -27.26 -16.13
C CYS A 119 -30.78 -28.27 -15.57
N PHE A 120 -29.71 -27.79 -14.93
CA PHE A 120 -28.70 -28.66 -14.30
C PHE A 120 -29.30 -29.52 -13.17
N LEU A 121 -30.17 -28.94 -12.34
CA LEU A 121 -30.96 -29.67 -11.33
C LEU A 121 -31.88 -30.72 -11.97
N GLY A 122 -32.47 -30.43 -13.14
CA GLY A 122 -33.22 -31.41 -13.93
C GLY A 122 -32.39 -32.63 -14.34
N HIS A 123 -31.11 -32.46 -14.69
CA HIS A 123 -30.21 -33.58 -14.98
C HIS A 123 -29.81 -34.40 -13.74
N LEU A 124 -29.75 -33.80 -12.55
CA LEU A 124 -29.52 -34.56 -11.31
C LEU A 124 -30.65 -35.57 -11.04
N ALA A 125 -31.87 -35.29 -11.49
CA ALA A 125 -33.00 -36.23 -11.41
C ALA A 125 -32.84 -37.49 -12.29
N HIS A 126 -31.95 -37.47 -13.29
CA HIS A 126 -31.57 -38.67 -14.06
C HIS A 126 -30.46 -39.49 -13.39
N LEU A 127 -29.71 -38.88 -12.47
CA LEU A 127 -28.68 -39.56 -11.69
C LEU A 127 -29.24 -40.16 -10.39
N TRP A 128 -30.30 -39.60 -9.82
CA TRP A 128 -30.92 -40.05 -8.57
C TRP A 128 -32.28 -40.73 -8.80
N PRO A 129 -32.43 -42.07 -8.64
CA PRO A 129 -33.66 -42.80 -9.02
C PRO A 129 -34.87 -42.58 -8.09
N GLY A 130 -34.63 -42.19 -6.84
CA GLY A 130 -35.66 -41.82 -5.86
C GLY A 130 -35.90 -40.31 -5.73
N ALA A 131 -35.65 -39.51 -6.76
CA ALA A 131 -35.74 -38.05 -6.65
C ALA A 131 -37.20 -37.58 -6.40
N PRO A 132 -37.40 -36.48 -5.66
CA PRO A 132 -38.72 -35.87 -5.48
C PRO A 132 -39.43 -35.62 -6.82
N ARG A 133 -40.76 -35.76 -6.86
CA ARG A 133 -41.58 -35.54 -8.07
C ARG A 133 -41.32 -34.19 -8.76
N LEU A 134 -40.95 -33.16 -7.98
CA LEU A 134 -40.58 -31.83 -8.49
C LEU A 134 -39.30 -31.85 -9.36
N LEU A 135 -38.29 -32.64 -8.97
CA LEU A 135 -37.04 -32.81 -9.72
C LEU A 135 -37.26 -33.59 -11.02
N HIS A 136 -38.08 -34.64 -11.00
CA HIS A 136 -38.50 -35.34 -12.23
C HIS A 136 -39.37 -34.48 -13.15
N LEU A 137 -40.15 -33.53 -12.62
CA LEU A 137 -40.89 -32.55 -13.42
C LEU A 137 -39.93 -31.57 -14.11
N LEU A 138 -38.92 -31.08 -13.38
CA LEU A 138 -37.87 -30.19 -13.92
C LEU A 138 -37.07 -30.86 -15.05
N GLY A 139 -36.67 -32.12 -14.87
CA GLY A 139 -35.97 -32.90 -15.91
C GLY A 139 -36.84 -33.32 -17.11
N SER A 140 -38.11 -32.90 -17.19
CA SER A 140 -38.96 -33.25 -18.33
C SER A 140 -38.57 -32.44 -19.59
N PRO A 141 -38.54 -33.04 -20.80
CA PRO A 141 -38.16 -32.33 -22.03
C PRO A 141 -39.02 -31.09 -22.33
N ARG A 142 -40.28 -31.07 -21.87
CA ARG A 142 -41.18 -29.91 -22.00
C ARG A 142 -40.73 -28.74 -21.11
N VAL A 143 -40.23 -29.01 -19.90
CA VAL A 143 -39.73 -27.97 -19.00
C VAL A 143 -38.38 -27.45 -19.49
N HIS A 144 -37.43 -28.32 -19.84
CA HIS A 144 -36.16 -27.89 -20.47
C HIS A 144 -36.41 -27.05 -21.75
N GLY A 145 -37.32 -27.49 -22.62
CA GLY A 145 -37.68 -26.75 -23.83
C GLY A 145 -38.28 -25.37 -23.53
N THR A 146 -39.15 -25.27 -22.51
CA THR A 146 -39.72 -23.99 -22.05
C THR A 146 -38.63 -23.08 -21.48
N MET A 147 -37.70 -23.62 -20.68
CA MET A 147 -36.62 -22.86 -20.05
C MET A 147 -35.60 -22.35 -21.06
N SER A 148 -35.23 -23.14 -22.08
CA SER A 148 -34.37 -22.65 -23.17
C SER A 148 -35.07 -21.66 -24.08
N ALA A 149 -36.38 -21.79 -24.32
CA ALA A 149 -37.14 -20.75 -25.01
C ALA A 149 -37.11 -19.43 -24.21
N LEU A 150 -37.29 -19.48 -22.88
CA LEU A 150 -37.16 -18.30 -22.00
C LEU A 150 -35.73 -17.75 -21.97
N ALA A 151 -34.70 -18.59 -21.99
CA ALA A 151 -33.30 -18.16 -22.05
C ALA A 151 -32.98 -17.44 -23.38
N LEU A 152 -33.45 -17.99 -24.51
CA LEU A 152 -33.25 -17.43 -25.85
C LEU A 152 -34.06 -16.14 -26.09
N ILE A 153 -35.29 -16.04 -25.57
CA ILE A 153 -36.18 -14.88 -25.75
C ILE A 153 -35.88 -13.77 -24.71
N GLY A 154 -35.40 -14.15 -23.52
CA GLY A 154 -35.01 -13.25 -22.45
C GLY A 154 -33.53 -12.85 -22.52
N PRO A 155 -32.66 -13.34 -21.61
CA PRO A 155 -31.30 -12.84 -21.46
C PRO A 155 -30.41 -13.07 -22.70
N GLY A 156 -30.64 -14.13 -23.47
CA GLY A 156 -29.89 -14.46 -24.68
C GLY A 156 -30.31 -13.72 -25.96
N ARG A 157 -31.49 -13.09 -25.99
CA ARG A 157 -32.10 -12.52 -27.21
C ARG A 157 -31.19 -11.54 -27.94
N LYS A 158 -30.54 -10.65 -27.19
CA LYS A 158 -29.63 -9.65 -27.73
C LYS A 158 -28.41 -10.31 -28.41
N LEU A 159 -27.90 -11.40 -27.85
CA LEU A 159 -26.73 -12.10 -28.38
C LEU A 159 -27.06 -12.83 -29.68
N VAL A 160 -28.22 -13.50 -29.75
CA VAL A 160 -28.71 -14.15 -30.98
C VAL A 160 -28.95 -13.13 -32.10
N LEU A 161 -29.60 -12.00 -31.80
CA LEU A 161 -29.85 -10.94 -32.77
C LEU A 161 -28.56 -10.25 -33.24
N ASP A 162 -27.67 -9.85 -32.33
CA ASP A 162 -26.37 -9.27 -32.67
C ASP A 162 -25.53 -10.25 -33.52
N GLY A 163 -25.60 -11.56 -33.24
CA GLY A 163 -24.92 -12.62 -33.99
C GLY A 163 -25.45 -12.84 -35.40
N PHE A 164 -26.77 -12.83 -35.60
CA PHE A 164 -27.40 -12.95 -36.92
C PHE A 164 -27.17 -11.68 -37.76
N GLN A 165 -27.30 -10.49 -37.17
CA GLN A 165 -27.00 -9.23 -37.86
C GLN A 165 -25.54 -9.15 -38.30
N ALA A 166 -24.60 -9.64 -37.49
CA ALA A 166 -23.18 -9.69 -37.85
C ALA A 166 -22.91 -10.61 -39.06
N LEU A 167 -23.61 -11.75 -39.15
CA LEU A 167 -23.54 -12.65 -40.31
C LEU A 167 -24.08 -11.97 -41.58
N CYS A 168 -25.27 -11.36 -41.52
CA CYS A 168 -25.86 -10.66 -42.66
C CYS A 168 -25.00 -9.47 -43.17
N ARG A 169 -24.16 -8.89 -42.31
CA ARG A 169 -23.21 -7.82 -42.66
C ARG A 169 -21.84 -8.33 -43.14
N GLY A 170 -21.66 -9.64 -43.30
CA GLY A 170 -20.40 -10.25 -43.74
C GLY A 170 -19.26 -10.21 -42.72
N ALA A 171 -19.56 -9.88 -41.46
CA ALA A 171 -18.58 -9.71 -40.37
C ALA A 171 -18.92 -10.62 -39.17
N PRO A 172 -18.99 -11.95 -39.35
CA PRO A 172 -19.35 -12.88 -38.29
C PRO A 172 -18.33 -12.86 -37.16
N ASN A 173 -18.81 -13.06 -35.94
CA ASN A 173 -18.02 -13.00 -34.71
C ASN A 173 -18.50 -14.06 -33.71
N MET A 174 -17.97 -14.04 -32.49
CA MET A 174 -18.33 -15.00 -31.42
C MET A 174 -19.85 -15.10 -31.18
N ASN A 175 -20.60 -14.00 -31.29
CA ASN A 175 -22.05 -14.01 -31.12
C ASN A 175 -22.76 -14.75 -32.28
N THR A 176 -22.18 -14.75 -33.48
CA THR A 176 -22.68 -15.50 -34.63
C THR A 176 -22.55 -17.01 -34.37
N LEU A 177 -21.39 -17.47 -33.89
CA LEU A 177 -21.17 -18.88 -33.57
C LEU A 177 -22.12 -19.37 -32.47
N VAL A 178 -22.19 -18.64 -31.36
CA VAL A 178 -23.06 -18.97 -30.21
C VAL A 178 -24.54 -18.87 -30.59
N GLY A 179 -24.94 -17.84 -31.35
CA GLY A 179 -26.33 -17.64 -31.78
C GLY A 179 -26.81 -18.74 -32.74
N LEU A 180 -26.01 -19.10 -33.75
CA LEU A 180 -26.34 -20.20 -34.66
C LEU A 180 -26.34 -21.55 -33.93
N GLY A 181 -25.37 -21.82 -33.07
CA GLY A 181 -25.29 -23.07 -32.30
C GLY A 181 -26.50 -23.26 -31.38
N ALA A 182 -26.86 -22.24 -30.60
CA ALA A 182 -27.98 -22.29 -29.67
C ALA A 182 -29.34 -22.40 -30.39
N THR A 183 -29.52 -21.70 -31.52
CA THR A 183 -30.77 -21.78 -32.30
C THR A 183 -30.90 -23.09 -33.09
N ALA A 184 -29.82 -23.62 -33.64
CA ALA A 184 -29.81 -24.93 -34.31
C ALA A 184 -30.06 -26.08 -33.32
N SER A 185 -29.41 -26.06 -32.15
CA SER A 185 -29.66 -27.01 -31.06
C SER A 185 -31.14 -27.00 -30.64
N PHE A 186 -31.69 -25.81 -30.35
CA PHE A 186 -33.10 -25.68 -29.98
C PHE A 186 -34.05 -26.17 -31.10
N GLY A 187 -33.76 -25.83 -32.36
CA GLY A 187 -34.56 -26.24 -33.51
C GLY A 187 -34.58 -27.76 -33.75
N ILE A 188 -33.42 -28.41 -33.69
CA ILE A 188 -33.30 -29.88 -33.80
C ILE A 188 -34.06 -30.57 -32.67
N SER A 189 -33.99 -30.04 -31.45
CA SER A 189 -34.72 -30.55 -30.29
C SER A 189 -36.23 -30.40 -30.41
N CYS A 190 -36.71 -29.29 -30.99
CA CYS A 190 -38.12 -29.12 -31.34
C CYS A 190 -38.59 -30.17 -32.37
N ILE A 191 -37.78 -30.46 -33.39
CA ILE A 191 -38.10 -31.49 -34.40
C ILE A 191 -38.12 -32.90 -33.77
N ALA A 192 -37.12 -33.23 -32.94
CA ALA A 192 -37.05 -34.49 -32.21
C ALA A 192 -38.26 -34.70 -31.27
N ALA A 193 -38.72 -33.63 -30.60
CA ALA A 193 -39.90 -33.67 -29.74
C ALA A 193 -41.22 -33.76 -30.52
N ALA A 194 -41.29 -33.15 -31.71
CA ALA A 194 -42.49 -33.15 -32.55
C ALA A 194 -42.67 -34.44 -33.37
N LEU A 195 -41.58 -35.16 -33.68
CA LEU A 195 -41.59 -36.40 -34.46
C LEU A 195 -40.89 -37.56 -33.71
N PRO A 196 -41.52 -38.13 -32.66
CA PRO A 196 -40.87 -39.13 -31.80
C PRO A 196 -40.41 -40.40 -32.53
N GLY A 197 -41.05 -40.74 -33.67
CA GLY A 197 -40.69 -41.89 -34.50
C GLY A 197 -39.31 -41.82 -35.15
N LEU A 198 -38.62 -40.67 -35.11
CA LEU A 198 -37.24 -40.52 -35.57
C LEU A 198 -36.21 -41.06 -34.57
N GLY A 199 -36.60 -41.31 -33.31
CA GLY A 199 -35.69 -41.80 -32.25
C GLY A 199 -34.58 -40.83 -31.84
N TRP A 200 -34.67 -39.55 -32.27
CA TRP A 200 -33.69 -38.52 -31.94
C TRP A 200 -33.80 -38.09 -30.48
N ARG A 201 -32.66 -37.81 -29.84
CA ARG A 201 -32.64 -37.24 -28.49
C ARG A 201 -32.93 -35.74 -28.56
N THR A 202 -33.69 -35.24 -27.58
CA THR A 202 -33.87 -33.81 -27.36
C THR A 202 -32.68 -33.26 -26.60
N PHE A 203 -32.16 -32.14 -27.08
CA PHE A 203 -31.05 -31.35 -26.55
C PHE A 203 -31.59 -29.94 -26.22
N PHE A 204 -32.42 -29.86 -25.18
CA PHE A 204 -33.11 -28.61 -24.82
C PHE A 204 -32.37 -27.83 -23.72
N GLU A 205 -31.40 -28.43 -23.07
CA GLU A 205 -30.59 -27.89 -21.98
C GLU A 205 -29.41 -27.04 -22.49
N GLU A 206 -28.82 -27.40 -23.63
CA GLU A 206 -27.62 -26.78 -24.19
C GLU A 206 -27.77 -25.28 -24.49
N PRO A 207 -28.88 -24.77 -25.07
CA PRO A 207 -29.02 -23.34 -25.33
C PRO A 207 -29.00 -22.52 -24.02
N ALA A 208 -29.68 -22.97 -22.97
CA ALA A 208 -29.69 -22.31 -21.67
C ALA A 208 -28.31 -22.34 -20.99
N MET A 209 -27.63 -23.50 -20.99
CA MET A 209 -26.31 -23.65 -20.39
C MET A 209 -25.23 -22.84 -21.13
N LEU A 210 -25.22 -22.87 -22.46
CA LEU A 210 -24.28 -22.11 -23.30
C LEU A 210 -24.44 -20.60 -23.08
N LEU A 211 -25.68 -20.10 -23.04
CA LEU A 211 -25.97 -18.70 -22.75
C LEU A 211 -25.52 -18.28 -21.34
N GLY A 212 -25.71 -19.14 -20.34
CA GLY A 212 -25.26 -18.91 -18.97
C GLY A 212 -23.75 -18.62 -18.90
N VAL A 213 -22.93 -19.51 -19.47
CA VAL A 213 -21.46 -19.37 -19.46
C VAL A 213 -20.99 -18.13 -20.22
N VAL A 214 -21.57 -17.85 -21.39
CA VAL A 214 -21.20 -16.67 -22.19
C VAL A 214 -21.59 -15.35 -21.52
N LEU A 215 -22.68 -15.32 -20.76
CA LEU A 215 -23.10 -14.15 -19.98
C LEU A 215 -22.23 -13.92 -18.73
N VAL A 216 -21.68 -14.97 -18.10
CA VAL A 216 -20.65 -14.82 -17.05
C VAL A 216 -19.44 -14.09 -17.61
N GLY A 217 -18.93 -14.51 -18.77
CA GLY A 217 -17.78 -13.87 -19.43
C GLY A 217 -17.98 -12.38 -19.65
N ARG A 218 -19.14 -11.97 -20.16
CA ARG A 218 -19.47 -10.54 -20.35
C ARG A 218 -19.60 -9.75 -19.05
N ALA A 219 -20.15 -10.35 -17.98
CA ALA A 219 -20.24 -9.66 -16.69
C ALA A 219 -18.87 -9.41 -16.06
N LEU A 220 -17.91 -10.33 -16.25
CA LEU A 220 -16.51 -10.15 -15.85
C LEU A 220 -15.81 -9.08 -16.69
N GLU A 221 -16.07 -9.04 -18.01
CA GLU A 221 -15.55 -8.02 -18.93
C GLU A 221 -16.01 -6.59 -18.55
N GLU A 222 -17.31 -6.39 -18.34
CA GLU A 222 -17.87 -5.09 -17.91
C GLU A 222 -17.30 -4.64 -16.54
N ARG A 223 -17.10 -5.58 -15.60
CA ARG A 223 -16.49 -5.28 -14.29
C ARG A 223 -15.02 -4.85 -14.42
N ALA A 224 -14.25 -5.50 -15.27
CA ALA A 224 -12.85 -5.14 -15.52
C ALA A 224 -12.72 -3.73 -16.15
N GLN A 225 -13.61 -3.39 -17.09
CA GLN A 225 -13.65 -2.07 -17.73
C GLN A 225 -14.10 -0.93 -16.80
N LEU A 226 -14.88 -1.24 -15.75
CA LEU A 226 -15.22 -0.28 -14.70
C LEU A 226 -14.01 0.02 -13.81
N GLN A 227 -13.29 -1.00 -13.35
CA GLN A 227 -12.12 -0.83 -12.47
C GLN A 227 -11.00 -0.03 -13.17
N ALA A 228 -10.70 -0.31 -14.44
CA ALA A 228 -9.70 0.44 -15.19
C ALA A 228 -10.05 1.94 -15.38
N SER A 229 -11.29 2.34 -15.09
CA SER A 229 -11.78 3.69 -15.33
C SER A 229 -11.97 4.54 -14.08
N SER A 230 -11.92 3.95 -12.88
CA SER A 230 -11.88 4.72 -11.62
C SER A 230 -10.53 5.41 -11.44
N ASP A 231 -9.47 4.73 -11.86
CA ASP A 231 -8.10 5.10 -11.50
C ASP A 231 -7.64 6.34 -12.28
N LEU A 232 -8.19 6.55 -13.49
CA LEU A 232 -8.00 7.76 -14.31
C LEU A 232 -8.60 9.04 -13.69
N ALA A 233 -9.58 8.91 -12.79
CA ALA A 233 -10.22 10.07 -12.16
C ALA A 233 -9.33 10.72 -11.09
N ALA A 234 -8.33 10.00 -10.55
CA ALA A 234 -7.43 10.52 -9.52
C ALA A 234 -6.51 11.64 -10.03
N LEU A 235 -6.11 11.59 -11.31
CA LEU A 235 -5.21 12.57 -11.95
C LEU A 235 -5.79 14.00 -12.01
N GLN A 236 -7.11 14.15 -11.94
CA GLN A 236 -7.77 15.47 -11.97
C GLN A 236 -7.64 16.23 -10.64
N GLY A 237 -7.14 15.61 -9.57
CA GLY A 237 -6.96 16.25 -8.26
C GLY A 237 -5.75 17.20 -8.15
N LEU A 238 -4.93 17.33 -9.20
CA LEU A 238 -3.70 18.13 -9.19
C LEU A 238 -3.90 19.63 -9.46
N LEU A 239 -5.04 20.03 -10.05
CA LEU A 239 -5.37 21.43 -10.33
C LEU A 239 -6.21 22.02 -9.18
N PRO A 240 -5.87 23.21 -8.65
CA PRO A 240 -6.67 23.86 -7.61
C PRO A 240 -8.02 24.31 -8.17
N SER A 241 -9.10 24.06 -7.43
CA SER A 241 -10.46 24.39 -7.85
C SER A 241 -10.85 25.86 -7.65
N ARG A 242 -10.02 26.63 -6.92
CA ARG A 242 -10.29 28.02 -6.51
C ARG A 242 -9.01 28.87 -6.62
N ALA A 243 -9.18 30.17 -6.83
CA ALA A 243 -8.12 31.17 -6.99
C ALA A 243 -8.51 32.47 -6.24
N ARG A 244 -7.53 33.26 -5.78
CA ARG A 244 -7.78 34.54 -5.11
C ARG A 244 -7.55 35.70 -6.08
N LEU A 245 -8.64 36.27 -6.61
CA LEU A 245 -8.65 37.37 -7.56
C LEU A 245 -8.57 38.73 -6.84
N ILE A 246 -7.62 39.58 -7.22
CA ILE A 246 -7.49 40.94 -6.71
C ILE A 246 -8.40 41.86 -7.53
N LEU A 247 -9.40 42.46 -6.87
CA LEU A 247 -10.26 43.47 -7.47
C LEU A 247 -9.64 44.86 -7.27
N ALA A 248 -10.15 45.87 -7.98
CA ALA A 248 -9.60 47.24 -7.97
C ALA A 248 -9.84 47.96 -6.63
N GLY A 249 -9.08 47.59 -5.60
CA GLY A 249 -9.21 48.09 -4.23
C GLY A 249 -8.63 47.14 -3.17
N SER A 250 -7.32 46.89 -3.23
CA SER A 250 -6.46 46.23 -2.22
C SER A 250 -6.76 44.78 -1.78
N ASP A 251 -8.03 44.41 -1.58
CA ASP A 251 -8.43 43.09 -1.09
C ASP A 251 -8.67 42.09 -2.22
N TRP A 252 -8.47 40.81 -1.92
CA TRP A 252 -8.70 39.69 -2.82
C TRP A 252 -10.00 38.95 -2.49
N GLN A 253 -10.65 38.39 -3.52
CA GLN A 253 -11.83 37.55 -3.40
C GLN A 253 -11.56 36.14 -3.94
N GLU A 254 -12.03 35.12 -3.23
CA GLU A 254 -11.88 33.74 -3.66
C GLU A 254 -12.94 33.35 -4.71
N VAL A 255 -12.50 33.09 -5.94
CA VAL A 255 -13.32 32.70 -7.10
C VAL A 255 -12.97 31.27 -7.56
N PRO A 256 -13.85 30.57 -8.31
CA PRO A 256 -13.46 29.32 -8.97
C PRO A 256 -12.28 29.57 -9.93
N ALA A 257 -11.30 28.66 -9.98
CA ALA A 257 -10.14 28.82 -10.88
C ALA A 257 -10.53 28.87 -12.37
N GLU A 258 -11.67 28.25 -12.71
CA GLU A 258 -12.30 28.25 -14.04
C GLU A 258 -12.90 29.62 -14.43
N ALA A 259 -13.08 30.54 -13.48
CA ALA A 259 -13.65 31.87 -13.71
C ALA A 259 -12.59 32.96 -13.95
N VAL A 260 -11.31 32.62 -13.85
CA VAL A 260 -10.18 33.54 -14.07
C VAL A 260 -9.97 33.77 -15.57
N SER A 261 -9.82 35.03 -15.97
CA SER A 261 -9.55 35.44 -17.35
C SER A 261 -8.09 35.88 -17.54
N PRO A 262 -7.49 35.70 -18.75
CA PRO A 262 -6.19 36.27 -19.07
C PRO A 262 -6.18 37.80 -18.86
N GLY A 263 -5.19 38.28 -18.12
CA GLY A 263 -5.06 39.68 -17.67
C GLY A 263 -5.39 39.89 -16.19
N ASP A 264 -6.12 38.98 -15.55
CA ASP A 264 -6.50 39.07 -14.13
C ASP A 264 -5.28 39.02 -13.19
N LEU A 265 -5.34 39.75 -12.08
CA LEU A 265 -4.31 39.75 -11.03
C LEU A 265 -4.73 38.83 -9.88
N LEU A 266 -3.88 37.87 -9.53
CA LEU A 266 -4.14 36.88 -8.49
C LEU A 266 -3.14 36.99 -7.35
N ALA A 267 -3.61 36.81 -6.11
CA ALA A 267 -2.77 36.68 -4.94
C ALA A 267 -2.43 35.20 -4.68
N VAL A 268 -1.13 34.87 -4.63
CA VAL A 268 -0.62 33.54 -4.27
C VAL A 268 0.22 33.68 -3.00
N LEU A 269 -0.19 32.99 -1.93
CA LEU A 269 0.42 33.02 -0.61
C LEU A 269 1.37 31.82 -0.43
N PRO A 270 2.29 31.85 0.55
CA PRO A 270 3.10 30.69 0.92
C PRO A 270 2.25 29.43 1.16
N GLY A 271 2.64 28.31 0.56
CA GLY A 271 1.94 27.02 0.61
C GLY A 271 0.81 26.83 -0.42
N ASP A 272 0.38 27.88 -1.13
CA ASP A 272 -0.62 27.73 -2.19
C ASP A 272 -0.05 27.07 -3.46
N ARG A 273 -0.92 26.42 -4.24
CA ARG A 273 -0.65 26.08 -5.64
C ARG A 273 -0.97 27.26 -6.55
N VAL A 274 -0.12 27.54 -7.52
CA VAL A 274 -0.36 28.53 -8.56
C VAL A 274 -1.54 28.05 -9.44
N PRO A 275 -2.64 28.82 -9.59
CA PRO A 275 -3.85 28.33 -10.26
C PRO A 275 -3.88 28.52 -11.79
N VAL A 276 -2.96 29.31 -12.35
CA VAL A 276 -2.92 29.72 -13.77
C VAL A 276 -1.47 29.79 -14.25
N ASP A 277 -1.23 29.76 -15.56
CA ASP A 277 0.06 30.17 -16.10
C ASP A 277 0.09 31.70 -16.16
N GLY A 278 1.17 32.34 -15.73
CA GLY A 278 1.23 33.80 -15.64
C GLY A 278 2.55 34.38 -15.14
N CYS A 279 2.63 35.71 -15.10
CA CYS A 279 3.85 36.45 -14.78
C CYS A 279 3.76 37.13 -13.40
N VAL A 280 4.83 37.05 -12.59
CA VAL A 280 4.92 37.74 -11.29
C VAL A 280 5.01 39.26 -11.52
N ILE A 281 4.10 40.02 -10.91
CA ILE A 281 4.07 41.49 -11.02
C ILE A 281 4.67 42.16 -9.77
N SER A 282 4.52 41.55 -8.60
CA SER A 282 5.16 42.04 -7.36
C SER A 282 5.37 40.92 -6.35
N GLY A 283 6.38 41.09 -5.51
CA GLY A 283 6.85 40.09 -4.54
C GLY A 283 8.05 39.30 -5.08
N CYS A 284 8.77 38.66 -4.16
CA CYS A 284 9.80 37.68 -4.45
C CYS A 284 9.49 36.43 -3.64
N THR A 285 9.68 35.26 -4.25
CA THR A 285 9.44 33.96 -3.61
C THR A 285 10.32 32.89 -4.24
N THR A 286 10.29 31.71 -3.66
CA THR A 286 10.76 30.45 -4.24
C THR A 286 9.53 29.67 -4.69
N ILE A 287 9.54 29.12 -5.90
CA ILE A 287 8.48 28.24 -6.39
C ILE A 287 9.05 26.85 -6.57
N ASP A 288 8.44 25.88 -5.89
CA ASP A 288 8.67 24.47 -6.13
C ASP A 288 7.95 24.08 -7.45
N GLU A 289 8.75 24.06 -8.51
CA GLU A 289 8.36 23.57 -9.84
C GLU A 289 8.62 22.07 -10.00
N SER A 290 9.07 21.34 -8.97
CA SER A 290 9.51 19.93 -9.06
C SER A 290 8.45 19.01 -9.67
N ALA A 291 7.17 19.24 -9.36
CA ALA A 291 6.02 18.50 -9.91
C ALA A 291 5.86 18.64 -11.44
N LEU A 292 6.54 19.61 -12.07
CA LEU A 292 6.50 19.90 -13.50
C LEU A 292 7.88 19.74 -14.16
N THR A 293 8.94 20.27 -13.54
CA THR A 293 10.31 20.32 -14.08
C THR A 293 11.20 19.19 -13.58
N GLY A 294 10.76 18.41 -12.58
CA GLY A 294 11.58 17.36 -11.95
C GLY A 294 12.84 17.87 -11.23
N GLU A 295 13.04 19.19 -11.12
CA GLU A 295 14.15 19.77 -10.37
C GLU A 295 13.73 19.92 -8.90
N ALA A 296 14.43 19.22 -7.99
CA ALA A 296 14.10 19.21 -6.56
C ALA A 296 14.47 20.51 -5.80
N MET A 297 14.93 21.53 -6.51
CA MET A 297 15.31 22.83 -5.94
C MET A 297 14.25 23.86 -6.31
N PRO A 298 13.58 24.50 -5.33
CA PRO A 298 12.68 25.61 -5.59
C PRO A 298 13.40 26.74 -6.33
N VAL A 299 12.78 27.21 -7.42
CA VAL A 299 13.34 28.24 -8.30
C VAL A 299 12.95 29.60 -7.74
N GLY A 300 13.93 30.49 -7.52
CA GLY A 300 13.65 31.89 -7.16
C GLY A 300 12.86 32.59 -8.27
N LYS A 301 11.80 33.31 -7.90
CA LYS A 301 10.96 34.11 -8.81
C LYS A 301 10.79 35.52 -8.25
N SER A 302 10.96 36.48 -9.13
CA SER A 302 10.90 37.92 -8.88
C SER A 302 10.02 38.61 -9.93
N ALA A 303 9.74 39.90 -9.76
CA ALA A 303 8.87 40.65 -10.66
C ALA A 303 9.39 40.64 -12.11
N GLY A 304 8.54 40.17 -13.04
CA GLY A 304 8.85 39.96 -14.46
C GLY A 304 9.07 38.49 -14.85
N GLU A 305 9.16 37.56 -13.90
CA GLU A 305 9.41 36.14 -14.16
C GLU A 305 8.12 35.30 -14.23
N GLN A 306 8.15 34.24 -15.03
CA GLN A 306 6.99 33.39 -15.33
C GLN A 306 6.79 32.26 -14.32
N VAL A 307 5.53 31.91 -14.06
CA VAL A 307 5.06 30.85 -13.16
C VAL A 307 3.99 30.00 -13.86
N THR A 308 3.89 28.72 -13.49
CA THR A 308 3.07 27.73 -14.22
C THR A 308 1.99 27.14 -13.32
N ALA A 309 0.81 26.83 -13.87
CA ALA A 309 -0.30 26.24 -13.12
C ALA A 309 0.08 24.89 -12.49
N GLY A 310 -0.25 24.72 -11.21
CA GLY A 310 -0.03 23.49 -10.43
C GLY A 310 1.25 23.45 -9.60
N THR A 311 2.22 24.33 -9.84
CA THR A 311 3.44 24.46 -9.02
C THR A 311 3.11 25.04 -7.63
N VAL A 312 3.99 24.83 -6.65
CA VAL A 312 3.75 25.23 -5.26
C VAL A 312 4.60 26.46 -4.92
N ASN A 313 3.98 27.47 -4.32
CA ASN A 313 4.66 28.66 -3.83
C ASN A 313 5.21 28.40 -2.41
N CYS A 314 6.51 28.59 -2.18
CA CYS A 314 7.17 28.19 -0.94
C CYS A 314 7.28 29.33 0.09
N ASP A 315 8.19 30.28 -0.13
CA ASP A 315 8.72 31.12 0.98
C ASP A 315 8.29 32.61 0.96
N GLY A 316 7.47 33.05 0.00
CA GLY A 316 7.03 34.44 -0.13
C GLY A 316 5.64 34.62 -0.76
N SER A 317 4.98 35.75 -0.50
CA SER A 317 3.71 36.10 -1.17
C SER A 317 3.97 36.84 -2.48
N ILE A 318 3.26 36.46 -3.54
CA ILE A 318 3.40 37.06 -4.88
C ILE A 318 2.05 37.41 -5.48
N VAL A 319 2.06 38.44 -6.34
CA VAL A 319 0.93 38.79 -7.21
C VAL A 319 1.26 38.33 -8.63
N VAL A 320 0.42 37.47 -9.20
CA VAL A 320 0.60 36.87 -10.52
C VAL A 320 -0.46 37.42 -11.48
N ARG A 321 -0.06 37.87 -12.66
CA ARG A 321 -1.00 38.20 -13.75
C ARG A 321 -1.24 36.98 -14.61
N SER A 322 -2.49 36.54 -14.75
CA SER A 322 -2.85 35.40 -15.59
C SER A 322 -2.53 35.67 -17.06
N GLU A 323 -1.84 34.73 -17.71
CA GLU A 323 -1.65 34.69 -19.16
C GLU A 323 -2.46 33.55 -19.80
N ARG A 324 -2.61 32.42 -19.11
CA ARG A 324 -3.47 31.29 -19.52
C ARG A 324 -4.19 30.69 -18.32
N ALA A 325 -5.49 30.44 -18.46
CA ALA A 325 -6.34 29.88 -17.40
C ALA A 325 -7.13 28.66 -17.90
N GLY A 326 -7.59 27.82 -16.97
CA GLY A 326 -8.42 26.64 -17.24
C GLY A 326 -7.80 25.68 -18.26
N ASP A 327 -8.61 25.27 -19.25
CA ASP A 327 -8.26 24.33 -20.32
C ASP A 327 -7.15 24.82 -21.28
N ALA A 328 -6.62 26.04 -21.10
CA ALA A 328 -5.51 26.59 -21.88
C ALA A 328 -4.14 26.51 -21.17
N THR A 329 -4.09 25.99 -19.95
CA THR A 329 -2.84 25.87 -19.17
C THR A 329 -1.91 24.77 -19.68
N VAL A 330 -0.61 24.90 -19.44
CA VAL A 330 0.41 23.86 -19.76
C VAL A 330 0.07 22.53 -19.10
N MET A 331 -0.43 22.54 -17.86
CA MET A 331 -0.88 21.32 -17.16
C MET A 331 -2.09 20.66 -17.85
N ALA A 332 -3.06 21.45 -18.35
CA ALA A 332 -4.19 20.93 -19.13
C ALA A 332 -3.73 20.33 -20.47
N ASP A 333 -2.71 20.89 -21.12
CA ASP A 333 -2.09 20.30 -22.32
C ASP A 333 -1.40 18.97 -22.01
N ILE A 334 -0.67 18.86 -20.90
CA ILE A 334 -0.06 17.60 -20.44
C ILE A 334 -1.13 16.53 -20.17
N LEU A 335 -2.20 16.87 -19.45
CA LEU A 335 -3.32 15.96 -19.19
C LEU A 335 -3.99 15.48 -20.50
N ARG A 336 -4.18 16.37 -21.49
CA ARG A 336 -4.70 15.99 -22.82
C ARG A 336 -3.74 15.06 -23.57
N LEU A 337 -2.43 15.27 -23.46
CA LEU A 337 -1.42 14.41 -24.08
C LEU A 337 -1.37 13.02 -23.43
N VAL A 338 -1.53 12.92 -22.11
CA VAL A 338 -1.60 11.64 -21.38
C VAL A 338 -2.84 10.83 -21.77
N ASP A 339 -4.04 11.44 -21.79
CA ASP A 339 -5.29 10.79 -22.24
C ASP A 339 -5.21 10.36 -23.72
N ALA A 340 -4.57 11.17 -24.57
CA ALA A 340 -4.31 10.82 -25.98
C ALA A 340 -3.27 9.69 -26.16
N ALA A 341 -2.31 9.55 -25.26
CA ALA A 341 -1.32 8.47 -25.28
C ALA A 341 -1.92 7.14 -24.82
N GLN A 342 -2.65 7.15 -23.69
CA GLN A 342 -3.27 5.96 -23.09
C GLN A 342 -4.42 5.38 -23.92
N SER A 343 -4.99 6.14 -24.86
CA SER A 343 -6.13 5.71 -25.69
C SER A 343 -5.76 4.92 -26.96
N ARG A 344 -4.49 4.53 -27.15
CA ARG A 344 -4.08 3.60 -28.23
C ARG A 344 -4.57 2.17 -27.93
N THR A 345 -5.41 1.62 -28.81
CA THR A 345 -5.99 0.27 -28.63
C THR A 345 -4.94 -0.84 -28.42
N ALA A 346 -5.10 -1.63 -27.37
CA ALA A 346 -4.16 -2.71 -27.03
C ALA A 346 -4.02 -3.76 -28.16
N PRO A 347 -2.79 -4.22 -28.49
CA PRO A 347 -2.55 -5.10 -29.63
C PRO A 347 -3.17 -6.50 -29.50
N MET A 348 -3.20 -7.09 -28.30
CA MET A 348 -3.79 -8.43 -28.08
C MET A 348 -5.25 -8.54 -28.54
N GLN A 349 -6.06 -7.49 -28.32
CA GLN A 349 -7.48 -7.49 -28.73
C GLN A 349 -7.62 -7.55 -30.26
N ARG A 350 -6.68 -6.94 -31.00
CA ARG A 350 -6.63 -6.98 -32.47
C ARG A 350 -6.30 -8.38 -32.99
N LEU A 351 -5.42 -9.11 -32.29
CA LEU A 351 -5.04 -10.47 -32.66
C LEU A 351 -6.23 -11.43 -32.48
N ALA A 352 -6.87 -11.38 -31.31
CA ALA A 352 -8.06 -12.17 -30.99
C ALA A 352 -9.22 -11.92 -31.98
N ASP A 353 -9.57 -10.65 -32.25
CA ASP A 353 -10.63 -10.28 -33.19
C ASP A 353 -10.34 -10.77 -34.63
N SER A 354 -9.07 -10.72 -35.07
CA SER A 354 -8.68 -11.16 -36.41
C SER A 354 -8.80 -12.68 -36.61
N VAL A 355 -8.57 -13.46 -35.55
CA VAL A 355 -8.65 -14.92 -35.58
C VAL A 355 -10.10 -15.39 -35.42
N ALA A 356 -10.88 -14.78 -34.52
CA ALA A 356 -12.26 -15.17 -34.24
C ALA A 356 -13.17 -15.12 -35.49
N GLY A 357 -13.04 -14.08 -36.34
CA GLY A 357 -13.83 -13.97 -37.57
C GLY A 357 -13.50 -15.07 -38.60
N ARG A 358 -12.22 -15.32 -38.85
CA ARG A 358 -11.76 -16.37 -39.79
C ARG A 358 -12.09 -17.78 -39.28
N PHE A 359 -11.93 -18.00 -37.97
CA PHE A 359 -12.28 -19.25 -37.30
C PHE A 359 -13.79 -19.55 -37.43
N THR A 360 -14.65 -18.54 -37.28
CA THR A 360 -16.10 -18.71 -37.42
C THR A 360 -16.48 -19.20 -38.83
N TYR A 361 -15.93 -18.61 -39.88
CA TYR A 361 -16.12 -19.10 -41.26
C TYR A 361 -15.61 -20.53 -41.47
N ALA A 362 -14.44 -20.87 -40.92
CA ALA A 362 -13.87 -22.22 -41.03
C ALA A 362 -14.77 -23.28 -40.35
N MET A 363 -15.32 -22.98 -39.18
CA MET A 363 -16.22 -23.91 -38.46
C MET A 363 -17.55 -24.11 -39.21
N MET A 364 -18.11 -23.05 -39.79
CA MET A 364 -19.33 -23.17 -40.61
C MET A 364 -19.10 -24.07 -41.84
N GLY A 365 -18.00 -23.89 -42.55
CA GLY A 365 -17.66 -24.74 -43.71
C GLY A 365 -17.41 -26.20 -43.34
N LEU A 366 -16.69 -26.44 -42.24
CA LEU A 366 -16.33 -27.79 -41.79
C LEU A 366 -17.55 -28.55 -41.21
N SER A 367 -18.47 -27.85 -40.54
CA SER A 367 -19.77 -28.42 -40.12
C SER A 367 -20.61 -28.87 -41.33
N ALA A 368 -20.71 -28.03 -42.37
CA ALA A 368 -21.43 -28.38 -43.59
C ALA A 368 -20.79 -29.57 -44.33
N ALA A 369 -19.46 -29.61 -44.46
CA ALA A 369 -18.74 -30.73 -45.07
C ALA A 369 -18.95 -32.05 -44.30
N THR A 370 -18.91 -31.99 -42.96
CA THR A 370 -19.15 -33.15 -42.07
C THR A 370 -20.56 -33.71 -42.25
N PHE A 371 -21.57 -32.82 -42.28
CA PHE A 371 -22.97 -33.22 -42.48
C PHE A 371 -23.17 -33.91 -43.85
N LEU A 372 -22.61 -33.34 -44.92
CA LEU A 372 -22.68 -33.92 -46.27
C LEU A 372 -22.00 -35.31 -46.34
N PHE A 373 -20.86 -35.48 -45.67
CA PHE A 373 -20.14 -36.76 -45.64
C PHE A 373 -20.95 -37.86 -44.93
N TRP A 374 -21.48 -37.61 -43.73
CA TRP A 374 -22.21 -38.63 -42.97
C TRP A 374 -23.59 -38.96 -43.54
N SER A 375 -24.28 -37.98 -44.12
CA SER A 375 -25.59 -38.17 -44.74
C SER A 375 -25.52 -38.94 -46.07
N ALA A 376 -24.47 -38.75 -46.87
CA ALA A 376 -24.32 -39.43 -48.16
C ALA A 376 -23.51 -40.73 -48.12
N VAL A 377 -22.44 -40.78 -47.30
CA VAL A 377 -21.41 -41.84 -47.34
C VAL A 377 -21.24 -42.55 -46.00
N GLY A 378 -20.98 -41.83 -44.91
CA GLY A 378 -20.49 -42.43 -43.66
C GLY A 378 -21.44 -43.46 -43.02
N THR A 379 -22.74 -43.18 -43.00
CA THR A 379 -23.76 -44.08 -42.42
C THR A 379 -23.90 -45.44 -43.13
N ARG A 380 -23.43 -45.57 -44.37
CA ARG A 380 -23.45 -46.84 -45.12
C ARG A 380 -22.29 -47.78 -44.76
N ILE A 381 -21.24 -47.25 -44.13
CA ILE A 381 -19.98 -47.98 -43.95
C ILE A 381 -19.81 -48.43 -42.47
N PHE A 382 -20.34 -47.69 -41.49
CA PHE A 382 -20.07 -47.94 -40.06
C PHE A 382 -21.32 -47.85 -39.16
N PRO A 383 -21.99 -48.98 -38.82
CA PRO A 383 -23.31 -48.97 -38.16
C PRO A 383 -23.32 -49.09 -36.62
N GLN A 384 -22.20 -49.26 -35.92
CA GLN A 384 -22.20 -49.72 -34.51
C GLN A 384 -22.12 -48.63 -33.41
N VAL A 385 -22.26 -47.34 -33.72
CA VAL A 385 -21.83 -46.27 -32.79
C VAL A 385 -22.96 -45.71 -31.93
N LEU A 386 -23.21 -46.35 -30.78
CA LEU A 386 -24.15 -45.89 -29.74
C LEU A 386 -23.74 -46.38 -28.32
N LYS A 387 -23.00 -45.55 -27.53
CA LYS A 387 -22.87 -45.47 -26.03
C LYS A 387 -21.49 -44.87 -25.60
N GLY A 388 -21.40 -43.63 -25.07
CA GLY A 388 -20.98 -43.33 -23.67
C GLY A 388 -19.51 -42.81 -23.56
N VAL A 389 -18.92 -42.23 -22.50
CA VAL A 389 -19.36 -41.52 -21.25
C VAL A 389 -18.33 -40.36 -20.95
N ALA A 390 -18.20 -39.79 -19.74
CA ALA A 390 -17.35 -38.62 -19.33
C ALA A 390 -16.42 -38.97 -18.11
N PRO A 391 -15.83 -38.07 -17.23
CA PRO A 391 -15.77 -36.58 -17.15
C PRO A 391 -14.47 -35.88 -16.53
N THR A 392 -14.48 -34.52 -16.37
CA THR A 392 -13.81 -33.62 -15.33
C THR A 392 -12.26 -33.40 -15.25
N ALA A 393 -11.64 -32.32 -14.67
CA ALA A 393 -12.02 -30.93 -14.19
C ALA A 393 -10.78 -30.02 -13.82
N VAL A 394 -10.96 -28.68 -13.64
CA VAL A 394 -9.97 -27.54 -13.81
C VAL A 394 -9.65 -26.67 -12.54
N LEU A 395 -8.49 -25.95 -12.46
CA LEU A 395 -8.31 -24.45 -12.28
C LEU A 395 -6.97 -23.95 -11.59
N VAL A 396 -6.62 -22.63 -11.72
CA VAL A 396 -5.53 -21.77 -11.12
C VAL A 396 -4.33 -21.35 -12.02
N GLY A 397 -4.00 -20.03 -12.11
CA GLY A 397 -2.80 -19.58 -12.88
C GLY A 397 -2.35 -18.10 -12.95
N THR A 398 -2.66 -17.20 -12.00
CA THR A 398 -2.47 -15.72 -12.20
C THR A 398 -1.56 -14.98 -11.18
N SER A 399 -0.83 -15.68 -10.31
CA SER A 399 -0.27 -15.11 -9.06
C SER A 399 1.25 -14.86 -9.00
N SER A 400 1.99 -14.93 -10.11
CA SER A 400 3.46 -15.06 -10.05
C SER A 400 4.31 -13.77 -10.14
N GLY A 401 3.81 -12.69 -10.74
CA GLY A 401 4.65 -11.51 -11.07
C GLY A 401 5.13 -10.71 -9.85
N ALA A 402 4.21 -10.37 -8.95
CA ALA A 402 4.47 -9.49 -7.80
C ALA A 402 5.55 -10.04 -6.83
N ARG A 403 5.79 -11.37 -6.81
CA ARG A 403 6.78 -12.02 -5.93
C ARG A 403 8.23 -11.68 -6.27
N ARG A 404 8.52 -11.09 -7.43
CA ARG A 404 9.89 -10.73 -7.87
C ARG A 404 10.24 -9.24 -7.70
N GLY A 405 9.39 -8.46 -7.01
CA GLY A 405 9.62 -7.02 -6.81
C GLY A 405 9.40 -6.16 -8.07
N LEU A 406 8.60 -6.67 -9.00
CA LEU A 406 8.27 -6.05 -10.29
C LEU A 406 6.77 -5.77 -10.35
N LEU A 407 6.39 -4.50 -10.49
CA LEU A 407 5.01 -4.10 -10.67
C LEU A 407 4.77 -3.79 -12.16
N ILE A 408 4.20 -4.75 -12.89
CA ILE A 408 3.98 -4.67 -14.34
C ILE A 408 2.50 -4.31 -14.59
N ARG A 409 2.26 -3.19 -15.25
CA ARG A 409 0.92 -2.64 -15.50
C ARG A 409 0.41 -3.04 -16.88
N GLY A 410 -0.22 -4.21 -16.96
CA GLY A 410 -0.85 -4.72 -18.18
C GLY A 410 -0.07 -5.84 -18.86
N GLY A 411 -0.80 -6.72 -19.57
CA GLY A 411 -0.22 -7.86 -20.29
C GLY A 411 0.45 -7.47 -21.62
N ASP A 412 0.16 -6.28 -22.12
CA ASP A 412 0.74 -5.63 -23.29
C ASP A 412 2.13 -5.04 -23.00
N VAL A 413 2.33 -4.44 -21.83
CA VAL A 413 3.69 -4.09 -21.35
C VAL A 413 4.54 -5.36 -21.19
N LEU A 414 3.91 -6.44 -20.73
CA LEU A 414 4.55 -7.75 -20.59
C LEU A 414 4.78 -8.44 -21.94
N GLU A 415 4.16 -8.01 -23.04
CA GLU A 415 4.48 -8.41 -24.42
C GLU A 415 5.62 -7.55 -24.97
N ALA A 416 5.52 -6.22 -24.85
CA ALA A 416 6.50 -5.26 -25.33
C ALA A 416 7.90 -5.48 -24.72
N ALA A 417 7.98 -5.74 -23.40
CA ALA A 417 9.24 -6.03 -22.72
C ALA A 417 9.93 -7.33 -23.19
N SER A 418 9.21 -8.22 -23.89
CA SER A 418 9.78 -9.47 -24.39
C SER A 418 10.55 -9.25 -25.69
N HIS A 419 10.19 -8.19 -26.40
CA HIS A 419 10.70 -7.81 -27.71
C HIS A 419 11.73 -6.67 -27.66
N THR A 420 12.03 -6.12 -26.48
CA THR A 420 13.05 -5.08 -26.26
C THR A 420 14.44 -5.53 -26.73
N ASP A 421 15.07 -4.71 -27.58
CA ASP A 421 16.44 -4.90 -28.08
C ASP A 421 17.42 -3.82 -27.60
N THR A 422 16.90 -2.63 -27.24
CA THR A 422 17.69 -1.46 -26.88
C THR A 422 17.21 -0.92 -25.53
N VAL A 423 18.13 -0.69 -24.59
CA VAL A 423 17.85 -0.14 -23.26
C VAL A 423 18.58 1.18 -23.08
N ILE A 424 17.83 2.22 -22.73
CA ILE A 424 18.34 3.57 -22.46
C ILE A 424 18.25 3.80 -20.96
N PHE A 425 19.33 4.27 -20.34
CA PHE A 425 19.34 4.73 -18.95
C PHE A 425 19.45 6.25 -18.87
N ASP A 426 18.71 6.89 -17.96
CA ASP A 426 19.08 8.21 -17.48
C ASP A 426 20.24 8.14 -16.46
N LYS A 427 21.00 9.22 -16.36
CA LYS A 427 22.13 9.36 -15.45
C LYS A 427 21.73 9.78 -14.03
N THR A 428 20.89 10.81 -13.88
CA THR A 428 20.62 11.46 -12.58
C THR A 428 19.51 10.73 -11.86
N GLY A 429 19.79 10.18 -10.67
CA GLY A 429 18.80 9.43 -9.89
C GLY A 429 18.61 7.98 -10.35
N THR A 430 18.73 7.68 -11.64
CA THR A 430 18.69 6.28 -12.13
C THR A 430 20.03 5.54 -11.96
N LEU A 431 21.15 6.07 -12.49
CA LEU A 431 22.50 5.47 -12.31
C LEU A 431 23.30 6.08 -11.14
N THR A 432 22.82 7.16 -10.54
CA THR A 432 23.53 7.93 -9.50
C THR A 432 22.65 8.15 -8.26
N ARG A 433 23.25 8.52 -7.12
CA ARG A 433 22.52 8.68 -5.84
C ARG A 433 21.85 10.04 -5.61
N GLY A 434 21.93 10.98 -6.55
CA GLY A 434 21.22 12.27 -6.48
C GLY A 434 21.64 13.26 -5.38
N LYS A 435 22.63 12.95 -4.53
CA LYS A 435 23.14 13.82 -3.45
C LYS A 435 24.61 14.21 -3.66
N PRO A 436 25.01 15.47 -3.40
CA PRO A 436 26.41 15.89 -3.49
C PRO A 436 27.25 15.31 -2.34
N ALA A 437 28.52 15.04 -2.61
CA ALA A 437 29.51 14.57 -1.63
C ALA A 437 30.90 15.08 -2.01
N ILE A 438 31.77 15.31 -1.02
CA ILE A 438 33.17 15.71 -1.28
C ILE A 438 33.94 14.52 -1.87
N ARG A 439 34.64 14.76 -2.98
CA ARG A 439 35.47 13.78 -3.68
C ARG A 439 36.95 13.85 -3.28
N SER A 440 37.48 15.06 -3.15
CA SER A 440 38.90 15.34 -2.89
C SER A 440 39.07 16.77 -2.41
N ILE A 441 40.08 17.02 -1.57
CA ILE A 441 40.47 18.35 -1.10
C ILE A 441 41.95 18.51 -1.45
N THR A 442 42.30 19.58 -2.17
CA THR A 442 43.65 19.83 -2.66
C THR A 442 44.20 21.12 -2.04
N PRO A 443 45.13 21.05 -1.07
CA PRO A 443 45.87 22.22 -0.61
C PRO A 443 46.81 22.70 -1.72
N ALA A 444 46.92 24.02 -1.89
CA ALA A 444 47.87 24.61 -2.84
C ALA A 444 49.17 25.10 -2.16
N THR A 445 49.23 25.13 -0.84
CA THR A 445 50.48 25.31 -0.09
C THR A 445 50.75 24.05 0.75
N PRO A 446 52.01 23.58 0.86
CA PRO A 446 52.36 22.41 1.69
C PRO A 446 52.12 22.59 3.21
N GLU A 447 51.74 23.80 3.64
CA GLU A 447 51.61 24.21 5.04
C GLU A 447 50.17 24.11 5.58
N LEU A 448 49.20 23.80 4.72
CA LEU A 448 47.79 23.60 5.08
C LEU A 448 47.42 22.15 4.81
N SER A 449 46.89 21.45 5.81
CA SER A 449 46.37 20.10 5.60
C SER A 449 44.99 20.14 4.91
N ALA A 450 44.60 19.02 4.28
CA ALA A 450 43.25 18.87 3.75
C ALA A 450 42.18 18.92 4.87
N GLU A 451 42.54 18.49 6.08
CA GLU A 451 41.70 18.51 7.28
C GLU A 451 41.45 19.94 7.77
N ASP A 452 42.50 20.79 7.83
CA ASP A 452 42.36 22.22 8.15
C ASP A 452 41.39 22.90 7.19
N ILE A 453 41.56 22.70 5.87
CA ILE A 453 40.72 23.31 4.83
C ILE A 453 39.25 22.90 5.01
N LEU A 454 39.00 21.61 5.30
CA LEU A 454 37.65 21.10 5.55
C LEU A 454 37.04 21.69 6.82
N ALA A 455 37.82 21.83 7.89
CA ALA A 455 37.37 22.37 9.16
C ALA A 455 37.02 23.88 9.08
N TYR A 456 37.85 24.68 8.40
CA TYR A 456 37.56 26.09 8.14
C TYR A 456 36.36 26.27 7.20
N ALA A 457 36.23 25.48 6.14
CA ALA A 457 35.08 25.55 5.24
C ALA A 457 33.77 25.18 5.96
N ALA A 458 33.78 24.11 6.77
CA ALA A 458 32.63 23.70 7.56
C ALA A 458 32.25 24.73 8.64
N CYS A 459 33.21 25.44 9.24
CA CYS A 459 32.94 26.49 10.23
C CYS A 459 32.02 27.60 9.68
N VAL A 460 32.24 28.05 8.44
CA VAL A 460 31.37 29.06 7.79
C VAL A 460 30.08 28.43 7.28
N GLU A 461 30.17 27.24 6.66
CA GLU A 461 29.03 26.58 6.00
C GLU A 461 28.01 25.97 6.99
N ARG A 462 28.35 25.76 8.27
CA ARG A 462 27.40 25.31 9.32
C ARG A 462 26.21 26.26 9.53
N GLN A 463 26.30 27.51 9.08
CA GLN A 463 25.22 28.50 9.19
C GLN A 463 24.41 28.65 7.88
N THR A 464 24.65 27.83 6.85
CA THR A 464 23.90 27.86 5.59
C THR A 464 23.14 26.56 5.34
N SER A 465 21.96 26.66 4.73
CA SER A 465 21.11 25.51 4.36
C SER A 465 21.44 24.92 2.98
N HIS A 466 22.56 25.31 2.38
CA HIS A 466 22.87 24.96 0.99
C HIS A 466 23.30 23.47 0.86
N PRO A 467 22.90 22.74 -0.20
CA PRO A 467 23.27 21.32 -0.33
C PRO A 467 24.78 21.04 -0.37
N VAL A 468 25.59 21.99 -0.87
CA VAL A 468 27.07 21.90 -0.82
C VAL A 468 27.59 22.13 0.60
N ALA A 469 26.96 23.04 1.36
CA ALA A 469 27.26 23.26 2.78
C ALA A 469 27.01 21.99 3.58
N HIS A 470 25.86 21.35 3.40
CA HIS A 470 25.57 20.04 4.01
C HIS A 470 26.61 18.98 3.64
N ALA A 471 27.13 18.96 2.41
CA ALA A 471 28.18 18.02 2.01
C ALA A 471 29.54 18.32 2.68
N ILE A 472 29.90 19.60 2.85
CA ILE A 472 31.11 20.06 3.54
C ILE A 472 31.02 19.76 5.04
N VAL A 473 29.92 20.14 5.67
CA VAL A 473 29.67 19.92 7.11
C VAL A 473 29.60 18.43 7.43
N SER A 474 28.88 17.63 6.64
CA SER A 474 28.82 16.16 6.85
C SER A 474 30.19 15.49 6.69
N ALA A 475 31.04 15.98 5.78
CA ALA A 475 32.40 15.45 5.61
C ALA A 475 33.33 15.85 6.77
N SER A 476 33.18 17.06 7.31
CA SER A 476 33.89 17.52 8.52
C SER A 476 33.46 16.75 9.77
N ASP A 477 32.14 16.57 9.96
CA ASP A 477 31.57 15.80 11.08
C ASP A 477 31.97 14.32 11.03
N ALA A 478 31.98 13.70 9.84
CA ALA A 478 32.44 12.32 9.66
C ALA A 478 33.94 12.10 9.96
N GLN A 479 34.73 13.18 9.99
CA GLN A 479 36.16 13.17 10.36
C GLN A 479 36.41 13.73 11.77
N GLY A 480 35.37 14.18 12.49
CA GLY A 480 35.47 14.73 13.85
C GLY A 480 36.10 16.13 13.93
N LEU A 481 36.16 16.88 12.82
CA LEU A 481 36.92 18.14 12.68
C LEU A 481 36.15 19.38 13.20
N SER A 482 35.38 19.24 14.27
CA SER A 482 34.36 20.22 14.71
C SER A 482 34.87 21.30 15.69
N SER A 483 36.17 21.61 15.68
CA SER A 483 36.85 22.46 16.69
C SER A 483 36.89 23.96 16.38
N HIS A 484 36.41 24.40 15.22
CA HIS A 484 36.46 25.80 14.79
C HIS A 484 35.13 26.52 15.03
N THR A 485 35.19 27.73 15.58
CA THR A 485 34.04 28.58 15.88
C THR A 485 34.05 29.84 15.01
N LEU A 486 32.86 30.24 14.55
CA LEU A 486 32.65 31.46 13.78
C LEU A 486 32.56 32.68 14.70
N ASP A 487 33.30 33.74 14.39
CA ASP A 487 33.29 34.99 15.15
C ASP A 487 31.95 35.72 14.95
N ALA A 488 31.34 36.16 16.05
CA ALA A 488 29.99 36.71 16.05
C ALA A 488 29.84 37.94 15.14
N GLY A 489 28.85 37.92 14.24
CA GLY A 489 28.58 39.01 13.29
C GLY A 489 29.50 39.05 12.06
N SER A 490 30.40 38.08 11.87
CA SER A 490 31.30 38.03 10.71
C SER A 490 30.70 37.42 9.44
N LEU A 491 29.53 36.75 9.53
CA LEU A 491 28.92 36.03 8.42
C LEU A 491 28.35 36.97 7.35
N TYR A 492 28.72 36.75 6.09
CA TYR A 492 28.16 37.38 4.91
C TYR A 492 27.87 36.33 3.83
N GLN A 493 26.69 36.39 3.22
CA GLN A 493 26.25 35.45 2.18
C GLN A 493 25.70 36.21 0.97
N GLU A 494 26.12 35.81 -0.23
CA GLU A 494 25.65 36.39 -1.49
C GLU A 494 24.93 35.29 -2.31
N PRO A 495 23.59 35.37 -2.49
CA PRO A 495 22.81 34.33 -3.15
C PRO A 495 23.34 33.97 -4.54
N GLY A 496 23.55 32.68 -4.78
CA GLY A 496 24.11 32.16 -6.03
C GLY A 496 25.62 32.37 -6.22
N GLN A 497 26.35 32.91 -5.23
CA GLN A 497 27.79 33.19 -5.33
C GLN A 497 28.62 32.50 -4.23
N GLY A 498 28.25 32.65 -2.95
CA GLY A 498 29.01 32.05 -1.84
C GLY A 498 28.69 32.60 -0.46
N VAL A 499 29.48 32.14 0.53
CA VAL A 499 29.44 32.55 1.94
C VAL A 499 30.85 32.84 2.46
N SER A 500 30.98 33.80 3.37
CA SER A 500 32.25 34.18 3.99
C SER A 500 32.06 34.56 5.45
N GLY A 501 33.09 34.40 6.26
CA GLY A 501 33.13 34.84 7.65
C GLY A 501 34.50 34.64 8.28
N THR A 502 34.63 34.98 9.55
CA THR A 502 35.91 34.85 10.28
C THR A 502 35.79 33.69 11.26
N CYS A 503 36.67 32.70 11.15
CA CYS A 503 36.70 31.52 12.01
C CYS A 503 37.98 31.55 12.87
N ASN A 504 37.83 31.62 14.19
CA ASN A 504 38.94 31.78 15.15
C ASN A 504 39.92 32.93 14.77
N GLY A 505 39.41 34.08 14.32
CA GLY A 505 40.22 35.21 13.84
C GLY A 505 40.86 35.06 12.45
N VAL A 506 40.55 34.00 11.70
CA VAL A 506 41.01 33.79 10.31
C VAL A 506 39.87 34.05 9.32
N PRO A 507 40.03 34.96 8.32
CA PRO A 507 39.00 35.16 7.30
C PRO A 507 38.92 33.96 6.34
N VAL A 508 37.70 33.47 6.10
CA VAL A 508 37.38 32.30 5.28
C VAL A 508 36.25 32.65 4.30
N ALA A 509 36.36 32.20 3.06
CA ALA A 509 35.30 32.34 2.05
C ALA A 509 35.15 31.05 1.23
N VAL A 510 33.91 30.63 1.01
CA VAL A 510 33.51 29.41 0.30
C VAL A 510 32.49 29.78 -0.77
N GLY A 511 32.77 29.51 -2.04
CA GLY A 511 31.92 29.93 -3.16
C GLY A 511 32.59 29.79 -4.52
N VAL A 512 32.02 30.40 -5.56
CA VAL A 512 32.67 30.44 -6.89
C VAL A 512 33.95 31.29 -6.86
N GLU A 513 34.97 30.84 -7.58
CA GLU A 513 36.34 31.40 -7.57
C GLU A 513 36.39 32.93 -7.75
N ALA A 514 35.67 33.45 -8.76
CA ALA A 514 35.60 34.89 -9.04
C ALA A 514 34.86 35.72 -7.96
N TRP A 515 34.11 35.07 -7.04
CA TRP A 515 33.53 35.70 -5.86
C TRP A 515 34.49 35.63 -4.68
N VAL A 516 35.03 34.44 -4.39
CA VAL A 516 36.04 34.23 -3.32
C VAL A 516 37.23 35.18 -3.48
N GLN A 517 37.74 35.33 -4.70
CA GLN A 517 38.88 36.21 -4.98
C GLN A 517 38.53 37.70 -4.80
N ARG A 518 37.28 38.11 -5.03
CA ARG A 518 36.80 39.47 -4.71
C ARG A 518 36.74 39.69 -3.19
N GLN A 519 36.14 38.75 -2.45
CA GLN A 519 35.98 38.86 -1.00
C GLN A 519 37.32 38.89 -0.24
N MET A 520 38.27 38.03 -0.63
CA MET A 520 39.61 38.02 -0.02
C MET A 520 40.39 39.31 -0.31
N ASN A 521 40.17 39.96 -1.46
CA ASN A 521 40.77 41.25 -1.77
C ASN A 521 40.17 42.39 -0.94
N SER A 522 38.86 42.40 -0.68
CA SER A 522 38.21 43.39 0.21
C SER A 522 38.59 43.22 1.69
N LEU A 523 39.01 42.02 2.11
CA LEU A 523 39.46 41.72 3.47
C LEU A 523 40.94 42.08 3.75
N GLY A 524 41.60 42.79 2.82
CA GLY A 524 42.90 43.45 3.08
C GLY A 524 44.17 42.65 2.74
N ALA A 525 44.06 41.52 2.06
CA ALA A 525 45.20 40.66 1.69
C ALA A 525 46.00 41.22 0.48
N SER A 526 46.79 42.29 0.67
CA SER A 526 47.55 42.88 -0.44
C SER A 526 48.80 42.07 -0.84
N THR A 527 48.89 41.78 -2.15
CA THR A 527 50.08 41.19 -2.79
C THR A 527 51.09 42.27 -3.15
N SER A 528 52.22 42.33 -2.44
CA SER A 528 53.40 43.12 -2.82
C SER A 528 54.71 42.31 -2.65
N SER A 529 55.77 42.80 -3.30
CA SER A 529 56.91 42.01 -3.78
C SER A 529 58.27 42.38 -3.15
N ARG A 530 59.06 41.35 -2.79
CA ARG A 530 60.53 41.35 -2.53
C ARG A 530 61.05 42.16 -1.31
N PRO A 531 62.29 41.90 -0.82
CA PRO A 531 62.98 40.60 -0.68
C PRO A 531 63.67 40.41 0.70
N ALA A 532 64.03 39.14 1.00
CA ALA A 532 65.09 38.69 1.94
C ALA A 532 65.26 39.40 3.31
N GLY A 533 64.82 38.74 4.39
CA GLY A 533 65.23 39.06 5.77
C GLY A 533 64.15 38.80 6.82
N GLU A 534 64.29 37.70 7.55
CA GLU A 534 63.57 37.34 8.79
C GLU A 534 62.04 37.18 8.74
N ALA A 535 61.54 36.41 9.71
CA ALA A 535 60.23 35.76 9.65
C ALA A 535 59.05 36.69 10.01
N SER A 536 58.02 36.69 9.17
CA SER A 536 56.65 36.98 9.61
C SER A 536 55.62 36.15 8.84
N ARG A 537 54.53 35.80 9.51
CA ARG A 537 53.58 34.77 9.09
C ARG A 537 52.74 35.23 7.88
N ARG A 538 52.68 34.40 6.83
CA ARG A 538 51.60 34.42 5.82
C ARG A 538 50.98 33.03 5.75
N ARG A 539 49.65 32.93 5.89
CA ARG A 539 48.85 31.79 5.43
C ARG A 539 47.71 32.36 4.59
N GLY A 540 47.39 31.71 3.48
CA GLY A 540 46.31 32.12 2.58
C GLY A 540 46.80 32.57 1.21
N SER A 541 46.95 31.61 0.30
CA SER A 541 46.54 31.75 -1.12
C SER A 541 46.64 30.38 -1.79
N SER A 542 45.57 29.96 -2.45
CA SER A 542 45.54 28.72 -3.24
C SER A 542 45.18 29.01 -4.68
N ASN A 543 46.18 29.41 -5.46
CA ASN A 543 46.04 29.59 -6.91
C ASN A 543 46.16 28.26 -7.67
N GLY A 544 45.07 27.87 -8.32
CA GLY A 544 45.02 27.33 -9.68
C GLY A 544 45.97 26.20 -10.09
N ALA A 545 45.45 24.97 -10.05
CA ALA A 545 45.70 23.96 -11.09
C ALA A 545 44.43 23.08 -11.27
N ASP A 546 43.84 23.10 -12.46
CA ASP A 546 42.77 22.22 -12.97
C ASP A 546 41.51 22.00 -12.10
N SER A 547 40.78 23.09 -11.85
CA SER A 547 39.37 23.07 -11.40
C SER A 547 38.38 22.62 -12.50
N SER A 548 38.61 21.45 -13.09
CA SER A 548 37.65 20.75 -13.97
C SER A 548 37.15 19.41 -13.44
N GLN A 549 37.63 18.95 -12.27
CA GLN A 549 37.10 17.77 -11.60
C GLN A 549 35.83 18.10 -10.80
N ALA A 550 34.70 18.02 -11.49
CA ALA A 550 33.37 18.19 -10.93
C ALA A 550 33.11 17.30 -9.70
N ALA A 551 32.34 17.83 -8.75
CA ALA A 551 31.67 17.05 -7.72
C ALA A 551 30.83 15.95 -8.39
N THR A 552 31.34 14.73 -8.38
CA THR A 552 30.78 13.62 -9.14
C THR A 552 29.89 12.81 -8.21
N SER A 553 28.59 12.81 -8.48
CA SER A 553 27.63 11.96 -7.78
C SER A 553 28.06 10.49 -7.87
N GLN A 554 28.16 9.79 -6.73
CA GLN A 554 28.54 8.37 -6.71
C GLN A 554 27.64 7.54 -7.65
N ALA A 555 28.28 6.79 -8.55
CA ALA A 555 27.63 5.81 -9.41
C ALA A 555 27.15 4.59 -8.60
N ARG A 556 25.96 4.08 -8.91
CA ARG A 556 25.35 2.92 -8.24
C ARG A 556 25.94 1.59 -8.76
N TYR A 557 27.18 1.28 -8.36
CA TYR A 557 27.94 0.04 -8.64
C TYR A 557 28.54 -0.11 -10.06
N ALA A 558 29.68 -0.81 -10.13
CA ALA A 558 30.50 -1.03 -11.33
C ALA A 558 30.27 -2.41 -12.02
N ALA A 559 29.11 -3.05 -11.79
CA ALA A 559 28.87 -4.44 -12.21
C ALA A 559 27.79 -4.62 -13.32
N THR A 560 27.23 -3.53 -13.84
CA THR A 560 26.09 -3.58 -14.78
C THR A 560 26.49 -4.04 -16.19
N HIS A 561 27.70 -3.68 -16.65
CA HIS A 561 28.16 -3.92 -18.02
C HIS A 561 28.32 -5.42 -18.38
N THR A 562 28.84 -6.23 -17.45
CA THR A 562 29.25 -7.62 -17.72
C THR A 562 28.05 -8.55 -17.96
N CYS A 563 26.83 -8.13 -17.59
CA CYS A 563 25.60 -8.91 -17.74
C CYS A 563 24.77 -8.51 -18.96
N THR A 564 24.83 -7.25 -19.42
CA THR A 564 24.03 -6.75 -20.56
C THR A 564 24.60 -7.22 -21.90
N GLN A 565 25.92 -7.12 -22.11
CA GLN A 565 26.55 -7.56 -23.37
C GLN A 565 26.40 -9.07 -23.63
N LYS A 566 26.42 -9.91 -22.58
CA LYS A 566 26.28 -11.37 -22.71
C LYS A 566 24.92 -11.86 -23.26
N ARG A 567 23.95 -10.96 -23.46
CA ARG A 567 22.60 -11.27 -23.95
C ARG A 567 22.14 -10.42 -25.15
N GLY A 568 23.04 -9.65 -25.77
CA GLY A 568 22.78 -8.99 -27.05
C GLY A 568 21.89 -7.74 -27.00
N LEU A 569 21.68 -7.14 -25.83
CA LEU A 569 20.95 -5.87 -25.70
C LEU A 569 21.88 -4.67 -25.94
N HIS A 570 21.41 -3.70 -26.72
CA HIS A 570 22.13 -2.46 -27.00
C HIS A 570 21.88 -1.42 -25.89
N VAL A 571 22.92 -0.91 -25.25
CA VAL A 571 22.79 0.01 -24.10
C VAL A 571 23.24 1.43 -24.46
N LEU A 572 22.45 2.43 -24.07
CA LEU A 572 22.70 3.86 -24.30
C LEU A 572 22.58 4.65 -22.99
N LEU A 573 23.34 5.74 -22.86
CA LEU A 573 23.22 6.70 -21.76
C LEU A 573 22.64 8.03 -22.27
N LEU A 574 21.57 8.51 -21.63
CA LEU A 574 21.01 9.84 -21.86
C LEU A 574 21.25 10.72 -20.61
N SER A 575 21.61 11.99 -20.83
CA SER A 575 21.92 12.92 -19.73
C SER A 575 21.66 14.37 -20.12
N GLY A 576 21.09 15.14 -19.19
CA GLY A 576 20.98 16.60 -19.29
C GLY A 576 22.31 17.33 -19.00
N ASP A 577 23.21 16.72 -18.23
CA ASP A 577 24.53 17.28 -17.90
C ASP A 577 25.38 17.58 -19.14
N ARG A 578 26.37 18.46 -18.95
CA ARG A 578 27.48 18.65 -19.89
C ARG A 578 28.25 17.33 -20.12
N GLU A 579 28.97 17.29 -21.23
CA GLU A 579 29.57 16.07 -21.77
C GLU A 579 30.57 15.38 -20.83
N ALA A 580 31.48 16.13 -20.20
CA ALA A 580 32.49 15.53 -19.31
C ALA A 580 31.89 14.78 -18.09
N PRO A 581 30.94 15.32 -17.30
CA PRO A 581 30.22 14.55 -16.28
C PRO A 581 29.51 13.30 -16.80
N ALA A 582 28.87 13.37 -17.98
CA ALA A 582 28.15 12.23 -18.56
C ALA A 582 29.12 11.11 -19.00
N GLN A 583 30.22 11.46 -19.67
CA GLN A 583 31.27 10.51 -20.08
C GLN A 583 31.95 9.85 -18.86
N ALA A 584 32.18 10.61 -17.77
CA ALA A 584 32.76 10.07 -16.55
C ALA A 584 31.86 8.99 -15.88
N VAL A 585 30.54 9.19 -15.89
CA VAL A 585 29.60 8.15 -15.42
C VAL A 585 29.56 6.97 -16.38
N ALA A 586 29.48 7.22 -17.70
CA ALA A 586 29.46 6.17 -18.73
C ALA A 586 30.66 5.22 -18.62
N ALA A 587 31.89 5.77 -18.49
CA ALA A 587 33.10 4.99 -18.31
C ALA A 587 33.08 4.13 -17.03
N ALA A 588 32.52 4.65 -15.93
CA ALA A 588 32.40 3.93 -14.67
C ALA A 588 31.38 2.76 -14.71
N VAL A 589 30.39 2.81 -15.61
CA VAL A 589 29.43 1.71 -15.86
C VAL A 589 29.68 0.96 -17.17
N GLY A 590 30.82 1.19 -17.85
CA GLY A 590 31.26 0.48 -19.05
C GLY A 590 30.52 0.83 -20.35
N ILE A 591 29.71 1.87 -20.39
CA ILE A 591 29.02 2.30 -21.63
C ILE A 591 30.05 2.98 -22.55
N PRO A 592 30.18 2.57 -23.83
CA PRO A 592 31.19 3.13 -24.73
C PRO A 592 30.83 4.58 -25.12
N SER A 593 31.86 5.39 -25.41
CA SER A 593 31.72 6.85 -25.51
C SER A 593 30.88 7.35 -26.70
N ASP A 594 30.69 6.50 -27.72
CA ASP A 594 29.80 6.74 -28.85
C ASP A 594 28.31 6.49 -28.53
N ALA A 595 28.01 5.83 -27.41
CA ALA A 595 26.65 5.54 -26.93
C ALA A 595 26.14 6.51 -25.84
N VAL A 596 26.81 7.67 -25.68
CA VAL A 596 26.50 8.69 -24.66
C VAL A 596 25.92 9.95 -25.32
N HIS A 597 24.72 10.33 -24.93
CA HIS A 597 24.06 11.55 -25.38
C HIS A 597 23.91 12.54 -24.22
N ALA A 598 24.79 13.55 -24.19
CA ALA A 598 24.84 14.59 -23.16
C ALA A 598 24.19 15.91 -23.62
N GLY A 599 23.85 16.79 -22.67
CA GLY A 599 23.23 18.10 -22.93
C GLY A 599 21.79 18.04 -23.45
N VAL A 600 21.08 16.92 -23.29
CA VAL A 600 19.78 16.68 -23.93
C VAL A 600 18.63 17.23 -23.07
N LYS A 601 17.91 18.24 -23.59
CA LYS A 601 16.69 18.80 -22.97
C LYS A 601 15.54 17.77 -22.95
N PRO A 602 14.56 17.86 -22.03
CA PRO A 602 13.48 16.87 -21.89
C PRO A 602 12.72 16.54 -23.19
N ALA A 603 12.31 17.56 -23.95
CA ALA A 603 11.66 17.37 -25.26
C ALA A 603 12.57 16.66 -26.31
N GLY A 604 13.90 16.79 -26.17
CA GLY A 604 14.89 16.09 -26.98
C GLY A 604 15.05 14.61 -26.61
N LYS A 605 14.82 14.23 -25.34
CA LYS A 605 14.88 12.83 -24.90
C LYS A 605 13.83 11.98 -25.64
N ALA A 606 12.58 12.44 -25.67
CA ALA A 606 11.50 11.76 -26.39
C ALA A 606 11.73 11.71 -27.92
N GLN A 607 12.32 12.77 -28.50
CA GLN A 607 12.68 12.78 -29.93
C GLN A 607 13.75 11.73 -30.27
N LEU A 608 14.73 11.49 -29.40
CA LEU A 608 15.74 10.46 -29.62
C LEU A 608 15.14 9.05 -29.55
N VAL A 609 14.22 8.80 -28.61
CA VAL A 609 13.43 7.56 -28.54
C VAL A 609 12.65 7.33 -29.85
N GLN A 610 11.96 8.36 -30.37
CA GLN A 610 11.28 8.29 -31.66
C GLN A 610 12.21 8.02 -32.84
N GLN A 611 13.43 8.56 -32.83
CA GLN A 611 14.41 8.30 -33.91
C GLN A 611 14.84 6.82 -33.92
N LEU A 612 15.12 6.24 -32.75
CA LEU A 612 15.49 4.82 -32.62
C LEU A 612 14.31 3.90 -32.98
N GLN A 613 13.09 4.24 -32.59
CA GLN A 613 11.88 3.51 -33.01
C GLN A 613 11.61 3.61 -34.52
N LYS A 614 11.87 4.76 -35.15
CA LYS A 614 11.79 4.93 -36.62
C LYS A 614 12.85 4.10 -37.37
N GLN A 615 13.97 3.77 -36.73
CA GLN A 615 14.96 2.81 -37.23
C GLN A 615 14.54 1.34 -37.01
N GLY A 616 13.35 1.09 -36.44
CA GLY A 616 12.79 -0.25 -36.23
C GLY A 616 13.19 -0.92 -34.91
N ARG A 617 13.86 -0.22 -33.99
CA ARG A 617 14.28 -0.77 -32.69
C ARG A 617 13.16 -0.75 -31.65
N CYS A 618 13.12 -1.78 -30.80
CA CYS A 618 12.24 -1.87 -29.64
C CYS A 618 12.97 -1.33 -28.40
N VAL A 619 12.60 -0.11 -28.00
CA VAL A 619 13.32 0.70 -27.02
C VAL A 619 12.66 0.62 -25.65
N ALA A 620 13.41 0.22 -24.62
CA ALA A 620 13.06 0.44 -23.23
C ALA A 620 13.80 1.66 -22.68
N MET A 621 13.09 2.55 -22.00
CA MET A 621 13.65 3.71 -21.29
C MET A 621 13.60 3.44 -19.79
N VAL A 622 14.69 3.68 -19.08
CA VAL A 622 14.80 3.58 -17.62
C VAL A 622 15.08 4.96 -17.04
N GLY A 623 14.19 5.42 -16.18
CA GLY A 623 14.26 6.75 -15.56
C GLY A 623 13.55 6.78 -14.21
N ASP A 624 13.67 7.90 -13.50
CA ASP A 624 13.07 8.08 -12.17
C ASP A 624 12.44 9.47 -11.97
N GLY A 625 12.83 10.48 -12.77
CA GLY A 625 12.30 11.84 -12.68
C GLY A 625 11.17 12.16 -13.67
N ILE A 626 10.37 13.18 -13.34
CA ILE A 626 9.29 13.72 -14.20
C ILE A 626 9.81 14.17 -15.58
N ASN A 627 11.07 14.63 -15.65
CA ASN A 627 11.79 14.93 -16.89
C ASN A 627 11.85 13.76 -17.89
N ASP A 628 11.79 12.52 -17.41
CA ASP A 628 11.80 11.32 -18.24
C ASP A 628 10.40 10.83 -18.56
N ALA A 629 9.34 11.33 -17.93
CA ALA A 629 7.97 10.87 -18.16
C ALA A 629 7.57 10.93 -19.64
N GLY A 630 7.94 11.99 -20.36
CA GLY A 630 7.70 12.10 -21.81
C GLY A 630 8.49 11.07 -22.64
N ALA A 631 9.70 10.68 -22.21
CA ALA A 631 10.49 9.64 -22.87
C ALA A 631 10.07 8.21 -22.47
N LEU A 632 9.61 8.02 -21.23
CA LEU A 632 9.04 6.79 -20.69
C LEU A 632 7.68 6.46 -21.34
N ALA A 633 6.85 7.48 -21.62
CA ALA A 633 5.59 7.35 -22.35
C ALA A 633 5.79 7.01 -23.83
N GLU A 634 6.80 7.59 -24.46
CA GLU A 634 7.09 7.39 -25.89
C GLU A 634 7.84 6.07 -26.13
N ALA A 635 8.64 5.61 -25.16
CA ALA A 635 9.35 4.34 -25.24
C ALA A 635 8.41 3.15 -25.39
N THR A 636 8.89 2.10 -26.07
CA THR A 636 8.12 0.87 -26.26
C THR A 636 7.88 0.17 -24.91
N VAL A 637 8.79 0.38 -23.93
CA VAL A 637 8.57 0.08 -22.51
C VAL A 637 9.20 1.18 -21.65
N GLY A 638 8.39 1.96 -20.94
CA GLY A 638 8.87 2.80 -19.84
C GLY A 638 9.06 1.99 -18.55
N ILE A 639 10.23 2.13 -17.92
CA ILE A 639 10.60 1.47 -16.66
C ILE A 639 10.99 2.52 -15.62
N ALA A 640 10.26 2.58 -14.50
CA ALA A 640 10.53 3.52 -13.41
C ALA A 640 11.29 2.87 -12.23
N MET A 641 12.23 3.60 -11.64
CA MET A 641 12.89 3.21 -10.39
C MET A 641 12.00 3.56 -9.18
N GLY A 642 12.01 2.73 -8.13
CA GLY A 642 11.10 2.87 -6.97
C GLY A 642 11.50 3.89 -5.90
N GLY A 643 12.41 4.81 -6.20
CA GLY A 643 12.98 5.76 -5.22
C GLY A 643 12.09 6.96 -4.87
N GLY A 644 11.01 7.19 -5.62
CA GLY A 644 10.07 8.31 -5.43
C GLY A 644 8.65 7.94 -5.90
N VAL A 645 7.63 8.51 -5.27
CA VAL A 645 6.22 8.35 -5.66
C VAL A 645 5.85 9.53 -6.57
N ASP A 646 6.47 9.57 -7.75
CA ASP A 646 6.43 10.68 -8.69
C ASP A 646 5.86 10.27 -10.06
N ALA A 647 5.56 11.25 -10.91
CA ALA A 647 4.87 11.05 -12.20
C ALA A 647 5.57 10.06 -13.16
N ALA A 648 6.89 9.84 -13.02
CA ALA A 648 7.59 8.78 -13.75
C ALA A 648 7.04 7.38 -13.45
N ALA A 649 6.70 7.11 -12.18
CA ALA A 649 6.08 5.87 -11.74
C ALA A 649 4.60 5.78 -12.09
N GLU A 650 3.91 6.88 -12.45
CA GLU A 650 2.55 6.85 -12.98
C GLU A 650 2.52 6.53 -14.49
N VAL A 651 3.53 7.01 -15.22
CA VAL A 651 3.64 6.86 -16.68
C VAL A 651 4.34 5.56 -17.11
N ALA A 652 5.27 5.02 -16.33
CA ALA A 652 5.97 3.79 -16.66
C ALA A 652 5.07 2.54 -16.62
N GLY A 653 5.24 1.66 -17.62
CA GLY A 653 4.55 0.37 -17.68
C GLY A 653 5.11 -0.66 -16.69
N ILE A 654 6.37 -0.53 -16.31
CA ILE A 654 7.01 -1.37 -15.28
C ILE A 654 7.58 -0.46 -14.19
N VAL A 655 7.20 -0.70 -12.94
CA VAL A 655 7.79 -0.02 -11.77
C VAL A 655 8.61 -1.03 -10.97
N LEU A 656 9.89 -0.71 -10.76
CA LEU A 656 10.81 -1.52 -9.96
C LEU A 656 10.63 -1.13 -8.49
N LEU A 657 10.19 -2.08 -7.65
CA LEU A 657 9.89 -1.81 -6.23
C LEU A 657 11.15 -1.72 -5.33
N GLY A 658 12.31 -1.43 -5.92
CA GLY A 658 13.59 -1.26 -5.24
C GLY A 658 14.69 -0.73 -6.15
N ASP A 659 15.75 -0.17 -5.56
CA ASP A 659 16.79 0.60 -6.24
C ASP A 659 17.81 -0.19 -7.09
N ARG A 660 17.56 -1.47 -7.39
CA ARG A 660 18.53 -2.33 -8.09
C ARG A 660 18.29 -2.31 -9.59
N VAL A 661 19.21 -1.64 -10.31
CA VAL A 661 19.24 -1.58 -11.78
C VAL A 661 19.22 -2.96 -12.45
N SER A 662 19.70 -4.01 -11.76
CA SER A 662 19.61 -5.40 -12.24
C SER A 662 18.18 -5.89 -12.49
N GLN A 663 17.18 -5.34 -11.76
CA GLN A 663 15.78 -5.74 -11.87
C GLN A 663 15.16 -5.34 -13.24
N VAL A 664 15.77 -4.41 -13.98
CA VAL A 664 15.44 -4.13 -15.40
C VAL A 664 15.61 -5.39 -16.25
N LEU A 665 16.68 -6.15 -16.04
CA LEU A 665 16.95 -7.39 -16.78
C LEU A 665 16.04 -8.54 -16.32
N ASP A 666 15.64 -8.56 -15.05
CA ASP A 666 14.69 -9.55 -14.54
C ASP A 666 13.28 -9.34 -15.12
N ALA A 667 12.88 -8.08 -15.35
CA ALA A 667 11.63 -7.73 -16.01
C ALA A 667 11.57 -8.21 -17.47
N VAL A 668 12.63 -7.96 -18.25
CA VAL A 668 12.75 -8.43 -19.65
C VAL A 668 12.76 -9.97 -19.70
N GLN A 669 13.48 -10.66 -18.81
CA GLN A 669 13.50 -12.12 -18.75
C GLN A 669 12.13 -12.72 -18.42
N LEU A 670 11.47 -12.20 -17.37
CA LEU A 670 10.15 -12.67 -16.95
C LEU A 670 9.11 -12.50 -18.05
N SER A 671 9.19 -11.39 -18.77
CA SER A 671 8.39 -11.06 -19.94
C SER A 671 8.62 -12.06 -21.09
N GLN A 672 9.87 -12.33 -21.48
CA GLN A 672 10.23 -13.33 -22.51
C GLN A 672 9.75 -14.75 -22.17
N ALA A 673 9.98 -15.22 -20.94
CA ALA A 673 9.52 -16.53 -20.49
C ALA A 673 7.99 -16.64 -20.53
N THR A 674 7.28 -15.60 -20.08
CA THR A 674 5.81 -15.58 -20.08
C THR A 674 5.25 -15.60 -21.50
N PHE A 675 5.84 -14.83 -22.42
CA PHE A 675 5.35 -14.78 -23.80
C PHE A 675 5.62 -16.09 -24.57
N ALA A 676 6.70 -16.81 -24.24
CA ALA A 676 6.93 -18.17 -24.72
C ALA A 676 5.83 -19.14 -24.25
N LYS A 677 5.40 -19.06 -22.99
CA LYS A 677 4.25 -19.85 -22.49
C LYS A 677 2.93 -19.46 -23.14
N ILE A 678 2.67 -18.18 -23.40
CA ILE A 678 1.46 -17.72 -24.11
C ILE A 678 1.39 -18.33 -25.51
N LYS A 679 2.51 -18.35 -26.26
CA LYS A 679 2.59 -19.01 -27.58
C LYS A 679 2.34 -20.51 -27.51
N GLN A 680 2.90 -21.20 -26.51
CA GLN A 680 2.61 -22.62 -26.26
C GLN A 680 1.12 -22.85 -25.96
N ASN A 681 0.52 -22.01 -25.12
CA ASN A 681 -0.89 -22.11 -24.73
C ASN A 681 -1.86 -21.91 -25.90
N LEU A 682 -1.60 -20.94 -26.77
CA LEU A 682 -2.33 -20.79 -28.03
C LEU A 682 -2.15 -22.03 -28.91
N GLY A 683 -0.94 -22.58 -29.00
CA GLY A 683 -0.66 -23.85 -29.67
C GLY A 683 -1.51 -25.01 -29.15
N TRP A 684 -1.67 -25.15 -27.84
CA TRP A 684 -2.52 -26.18 -27.22
C TRP A 684 -4.02 -25.93 -27.41
N ALA A 685 -4.47 -24.67 -27.36
CA ALA A 685 -5.86 -24.30 -27.60
C ALA A 685 -6.29 -24.59 -29.05
N PHE A 686 -5.41 -24.38 -30.04
CA PHE A 686 -5.69 -24.78 -31.43
C PHE A 686 -5.45 -26.28 -31.66
N GLY A 687 -4.40 -26.87 -31.07
CA GLY A 687 -4.05 -28.28 -31.22
C GLY A 687 -5.16 -29.24 -30.77
N TYR A 688 -5.81 -28.96 -29.63
CA TYR A 688 -6.98 -29.74 -29.23
C TYR A 688 -8.11 -29.66 -30.25
N ASN A 689 -8.45 -28.45 -30.75
CA ASN A 689 -9.51 -28.29 -31.73
C ASN A 689 -9.19 -28.99 -33.07
N ILE A 690 -7.93 -28.95 -33.52
CA ILE A 690 -7.45 -29.65 -34.72
C ILE A 690 -7.65 -31.18 -34.63
N ILE A 691 -7.60 -31.75 -33.43
CA ILE A 691 -7.83 -33.20 -33.19
C ILE A 691 -9.32 -33.48 -32.90
N GLY A 692 -9.96 -32.66 -32.07
CA GLY A 692 -11.33 -32.82 -31.62
C GLY A 692 -12.35 -32.64 -32.75
N ILE A 693 -12.09 -31.76 -33.73
CA ILE A 693 -13.04 -31.54 -34.83
C ILE A 693 -13.10 -32.76 -35.77
N PRO A 694 -11.99 -33.36 -36.24
CA PRO A 694 -12.04 -34.66 -36.94
C PRO A 694 -12.68 -35.79 -36.13
N LEU A 695 -12.48 -35.86 -34.81
CA LEU A 695 -13.17 -36.85 -33.96
C LEU A 695 -14.68 -36.59 -33.85
N ALA A 696 -15.11 -35.34 -33.73
CA ALA A 696 -16.53 -34.95 -33.74
C ALA A 696 -17.17 -35.18 -35.12
N ALA A 697 -16.39 -34.98 -36.18
CA ALA A 697 -16.70 -35.37 -37.55
C ALA A 697 -16.53 -36.88 -37.80
N GLY A 698 -16.29 -37.67 -36.76
CA GLY A 698 -16.40 -39.13 -36.79
C GLY A 698 -15.23 -39.90 -37.38
N ALA A 699 -14.04 -39.31 -37.51
CA ALA A 699 -12.87 -39.99 -38.08
C ALA A 699 -12.47 -41.31 -37.37
N LEU A 700 -12.86 -41.50 -36.10
CA LEU A 700 -12.60 -42.71 -35.30
C LEU A 700 -13.85 -43.55 -34.97
N LEU A 701 -15.03 -43.18 -35.49
CA LEU A 701 -16.19 -44.09 -35.54
C LEU A 701 -15.85 -45.45 -36.20
N PRO A 702 -15.13 -45.48 -37.35
CA PRO A 702 -14.89 -46.71 -38.12
C PRO A 702 -14.19 -47.85 -37.39
N SER A 703 -13.12 -47.52 -36.66
CA SER A 703 -12.13 -48.49 -36.17
C SER A 703 -12.14 -48.66 -34.65
N ALA A 704 -12.70 -47.69 -33.92
CA ALA A 704 -12.74 -47.70 -32.46
C ALA A 704 -14.14 -47.45 -31.88
N GLY A 705 -15.15 -47.12 -32.71
CA GLY A 705 -16.49 -46.77 -32.25
C GLY A 705 -16.58 -45.45 -31.49
N ILE A 706 -15.54 -44.61 -31.53
CA ILE A 706 -15.43 -43.39 -30.72
C ILE A 706 -16.09 -42.21 -31.45
N ALA A 707 -17.13 -41.65 -30.84
CA ALA A 707 -17.77 -40.40 -31.26
C ALA A 707 -17.56 -39.31 -30.20
N LEU A 708 -17.18 -38.10 -30.61
CA LEU A 708 -17.12 -36.97 -29.69
C LEU A 708 -18.54 -36.47 -29.40
N THR A 709 -19.09 -36.82 -28.24
CA THR A 709 -20.39 -36.29 -27.79
C THR A 709 -20.25 -34.82 -27.36
N PRO A 710 -21.29 -33.97 -27.48
CA PRO A 710 -21.21 -32.56 -27.07
C PRO A 710 -20.73 -32.36 -25.63
N THR A 711 -21.13 -33.26 -24.72
CA THR A 711 -20.69 -33.30 -23.32
C THR A 711 -19.19 -33.59 -23.18
N VAL A 712 -18.66 -34.52 -23.99
CA VAL A 712 -17.22 -34.84 -24.03
C VAL A 712 -16.43 -33.71 -24.71
N SER A 713 -16.96 -33.09 -25.77
CA SER A 713 -16.37 -31.89 -26.39
C SER A 713 -16.25 -30.73 -25.40
N GLY A 714 -17.29 -30.47 -24.61
CA GLY A 714 -17.29 -29.48 -23.54
C GLY A 714 -16.31 -29.82 -22.41
N ALA A 715 -16.27 -31.08 -21.98
CA ALA A 715 -15.30 -31.56 -20.99
C ALA A 715 -13.84 -31.44 -21.48
N LEU A 716 -13.58 -31.71 -22.76
CA LEU A 716 -12.27 -31.61 -23.38
C LEU A 716 -11.84 -30.15 -23.66
N MET A 717 -12.76 -29.24 -23.98
CA MET A 717 -12.51 -27.79 -23.92
C MET A 717 -12.14 -27.35 -22.49
N GLY A 718 -12.81 -27.93 -21.49
CA GLY A 718 -12.41 -27.85 -20.09
C GLY A 718 -10.95 -28.30 -19.90
N LEU A 719 -10.62 -29.55 -20.25
CA LEU A 719 -9.27 -30.14 -20.14
C LEU A 719 -8.18 -29.34 -20.87
N SER A 720 -8.46 -28.83 -22.07
CA SER A 720 -7.56 -27.93 -22.81
C SER A 720 -7.28 -26.65 -22.01
N SER A 721 -8.31 -26.08 -21.38
CA SER A 721 -8.17 -24.93 -20.48
C SER A 721 -7.34 -25.26 -19.24
N ILE A 722 -7.43 -26.49 -18.68
CA ILE A 722 -6.53 -26.96 -17.61
C ILE A 722 -5.09 -27.01 -18.11
N PHE A 723 -4.85 -27.63 -19.27
CA PHE A 723 -3.52 -27.87 -19.77
C PHE A 723 -2.79 -26.55 -20.06
N VAL A 724 -3.47 -25.64 -20.75
CA VAL A 724 -3.04 -24.25 -21.00
C VAL A 724 -2.61 -23.57 -19.69
N MET A 725 -3.42 -23.72 -18.66
CA MET A 725 -3.23 -23.05 -17.38
C MET A 725 -2.20 -23.76 -16.48
N GLY A 726 -2.06 -25.07 -16.56
CA GLY A 726 -0.97 -25.85 -15.95
C GLY A 726 0.39 -25.56 -16.58
N ASN A 727 0.44 -25.38 -17.90
CA ASN A 727 1.64 -24.92 -18.59
C ASN A 727 2.01 -23.47 -18.19
N SER A 728 1.02 -22.63 -17.88
CA SER A 728 1.25 -21.31 -17.27
C SER A 728 1.79 -21.39 -15.84
N LEU A 729 1.40 -22.39 -15.05
CA LEU A 729 1.91 -22.59 -13.69
C LEU A 729 3.40 -22.97 -13.66
N LEU A 730 3.96 -23.56 -14.74
CA LEU A 730 5.38 -23.90 -14.81
C LEU A 730 6.32 -22.66 -14.71
N LEU A 731 5.84 -21.45 -15.06
CA LEU A 731 6.56 -20.19 -14.84
C LEU A 731 6.88 -19.92 -13.36
N GLN A 732 6.14 -20.54 -12.43
CA GLN A 732 6.35 -20.39 -11.00
C GLN A 732 7.52 -21.23 -10.48
N LEU A 733 8.01 -22.20 -11.28
CA LEU A 733 9.03 -23.19 -10.89
C LEU A 733 10.42 -22.92 -11.50
N GLU A 734 10.53 -22.05 -12.51
CA GLU A 734 11.82 -21.65 -13.10
C GLU A 734 12.55 -20.66 -12.18
N GLY A 735 13.40 -21.21 -11.30
CA GLY A 735 14.33 -20.49 -10.43
C GLY A 735 15.69 -20.16 -11.09
N PRO A 736 16.57 -19.39 -10.43
CA PRO A 736 17.82 -18.91 -11.02
C PRO A 736 18.86 -20.01 -11.20
N SER A 737 19.51 -20.04 -12.37
CA SER A 737 20.64 -20.93 -12.63
C SER A 737 21.97 -20.37 -12.07
N HIS A 738 22.53 -21.10 -11.10
CA HIS A 738 23.93 -21.13 -10.62
C HIS A 738 24.76 -19.84 -10.47
N MET A 739 25.17 -19.56 -9.23
CA MET A 739 26.55 -19.15 -8.89
C MET A 739 27.03 -19.85 -7.60
N PRO A 740 28.34 -19.98 -7.34
CA PRO A 740 28.89 -20.91 -6.35
C PRO A 740 28.87 -20.39 -4.90
N ALA A 741 28.95 -21.31 -3.95
CA ALA A 741 29.09 -21.00 -2.52
C ALA A 741 30.49 -20.45 -2.17
N ALA A 742 30.57 -19.66 -1.10
CA ALA A 742 31.81 -19.19 -0.48
C ALA A 742 31.93 -19.71 0.96
N ASP A 743 33.16 -19.97 1.40
CA ASP A 743 33.47 -20.81 2.57
C ASP A 743 33.13 -20.23 3.95
N SER A 744 32.93 -21.13 4.90
CA SER A 744 32.70 -20.82 6.32
C SER A 744 34.02 -20.73 7.11
N PRO A 745 34.21 -19.73 8.00
CA PRO A 745 35.32 -19.71 8.95
C PRO A 745 35.04 -20.57 10.20
N PRO A 746 36.08 -21.04 10.92
CA PRO A 746 35.94 -22.12 11.89
C PRO A 746 35.59 -21.71 13.34
N ASP A 747 35.07 -22.72 14.06
CA ASP A 747 34.66 -22.72 15.46
C ASP A 747 35.79 -22.40 16.47
N LYS A 748 35.42 -21.89 17.66
CA LYS A 748 36.31 -21.68 18.80
C LYS A 748 35.68 -22.21 20.10
N GLN A 749 36.16 -23.38 20.51
CA GLN A 749 35.97 -23.87 21.88
C GLN A 749 36.71 -22.99 22.91
N ARG A 750 36.07 -22.72 24.06
CA ARG A 750 36.71 -22.89 25.37
C ARG A 750 35.70 -22.94 26.52
N SER A 751 35.92 -23.87 27.44
CA SER A 751 35.15 -24.10 28.66
C SER A 751 35.69 -23.34 29.87
N HIS A 752 34.86 -23.04 30.87
CA HIS A 752 35.18 -23.29 32.29
C HIS A 752 33.90 -23.36 33.17
N LYS A 753 34.00 -24.04 34.32
CA LYS A 753 32.90 -24.35 35.26
C LYS A 753 33.01 -23.56 36.58
N GLN A 754 31.85 -23.16 37.14
CA GLN A 754 31.44 -23.17 38.59
C GLN A 754 32.35 -22.48 39.65
N ALA A 755 31.87 -21.87 40.75
CA ALA A 755 30.58 -21.97 41.45
C ALA A 755 30.25 -20.79 42.41
N LYS A 756 28.99 -20.76 42.90
CA LYS A 756 28.48 -20.25 44.21
C LYS A 756 28.18 -18.74 44.47
N SER A 757 26.92 -18.39 44.15
CA SER A 757 25.86 -17.93 45.09
C SER A 757 25.74 -16.47 45.62
N PRO A 758 24.51 -15.92 45.73
CA PRO A 758 24.09 -14.88 44.77
C PRO A 758 23.00 -13.88 45.30
N VAL A 759 23.32 -12.65 45.72
CA VAL A 759 22.24 -11.72 46.16
C VAL A 759 22.30 -10.28 45.62
N CYS A 760 23.48 -9.69 45.36
CA CYS A 760 23.55 -8.34 44.76
C CYS A 760 24.50 -8.17 43.56
N GLU A 761 25.59 -8.93 43.44
CA GLU A 761 26.58 -8.69 42.36
C GLU A 761 26.13 -9.12 40.95
N THR A 762 25.10 -9.96 40.83
CA THR A 762 24.54 -10.37 39.55
C THR A 762 23.59 -9.31 38.97
N LEU A 763 22.95 -8.50 39.82
CA LEU A 763 21.97 -7.48 39.42
C LEU A 763 22.55 -6.33 38.56
N MET A 764 23.89 -6.18 38.51
CA MET A 764 24.55 -5.03 37.87
C MET A 764 25.55 -5.37 36.74
N ARG A 765 25.94 -6.63 36.52
CA ARG A 765 27.06 -6.96 35.61
C ARG A 765 26.70 -7.15 34.12
N MET A 766 25.42 -7.24 33.77
CA MET A 766 24.98 -7.61 32.42
C MET A 766 23.72 -6.83 32.00
N ILE A 767 23.79 -5.50 32.01
CA ILE A 767 22.64 -4.64 31.69
C ILE A 767 22.73 -4.11 30.23
N VAL A 768 22.22 -4.75 29.18
CA VAL A 768 21.87 -6.15 28.89
C VAL A 768 22.26 -6.44 27.42
N LYS A 769 23.56 -6.58 27.08
CA LYS A 769 24.03 -6.69 25.66
C LYS A 769 23.55 -7.93 24.87
N LEU A 770 22.65 -8.74 25.44
CA LEU A 770 22.20 -10.03 24.92
C LEU A 770 20.66 -10.09 24.90
N GLN A 771 20.10 -10.53 23.77
CA GLN A 771 18.67 -10.84 23.60
C GLN A 771 18.41 -12.32 23.90
N PHE A 772 17.16 -12.72 24.07
CA PHE A 772 16.81 -14.09 24.46
C PHE A 772 16.30 -14.91 23.27
N ILE A 773 17.13 -15.77 22.70
CA ILE A 773 16.79 -16.60 21.52
C ILE A 773 17.07 -18.08 21.83
N ASN A 774 16.12 -18.95 21.47
CA ASN A 774 16.24 -20.40 21.61
C ASN A 774 16.62 -20.88 23.02
N GLY A 775 16.13 -20.22 24.07
CA GLY A 775 16.45 -20.57 25.46
C GLY A 775 17.83 -20.10 25.96
N HIS A 776 18.52 -19.24 25.20
CA HIS A 776 19.85 -18.73 25.50
C HIS A 776 19.93 -17.20 25.36
N TRP A 777 20.87 -16.59 26.08
CA TRP A 777 21.26 -15.20 25.89
C TRP A 777 22.25 -15.09 24.71
N VAL A 778 21.95 -14.26 23.71
CA VAL A 778 22.65 -14.18 22.42
C VAL A 778 22.94 -12.72 22.09
N SER A 779 24.14 -12.38 21.59
CA SER A 779 24.45 -11.03 21.12
C SER A 779 23.63 -10.68 19.86
N PRO A 780 23.29 -9.40 19.63
CA PRO A 780 22.63 -8.99 18.39
C PRO A 780 23.57 -9.21 17.20
N ALA A 781 23.05 -9.65 16.06
CA ALA A 781 23.81 -9.91 14.84
C ALA A 781 24.49 -8.66 14.27
N SER A 782 23.98 -7.47 14.62
CA SER A 782 24.59 -6.17 14.31
C SER A 782 25.85 -5.85 15.11
N GLY A 783 26.04 -6.49 16.28
CA GLY A 783 27.03 -6.09 17.29
C GLY A 783 26.71 -4.78 18.02
N ASN A 784 25.63 -4.08 17.65
CA ASN A 784 25.25 -2.76 18.17
C ASN A 784 24.31 -2.89 19.37
N ALA A 785 24.26 -1.85 20.20
CA ALA A 785 23.35 -1.74 21.34
C ALA A 785 22.66 -0.36 21.37
N LEU A 786 21.55 -0.26 22.10
CA LEU A 786 20.77 0.96 22.32
C LEU A 786 20.83 1.32 23.81
N ALA A 787 21.14 2.58 24.14
CA ALA A 787 21.17 3.03 25.52
C ALA A 787 19.77 3.04 26.16
N VAL A 788 19.67 2.53 27.39
CA VAL A 788 18.48 2.68 28.25
C VAL A 788 18.69 3.92 29.11
N VAL A 789 17.79 4.88 28.99
CA VAL A 789 17.90 6.21 29.64
C VAL A 789 16.76 6.39 30.63
N SER A 790 17.09 6.43 31.92
CA SER A 790 16.14 6.70 33.01
C SER A 790 15.40 8.03 32.78
N PRO A 791 14.07 8.08 32.90
CA PRO A 791 13.30 9.33 32.87
C PRO A 791 13.35 10.12 34.18
N ILE A 792 13.88 9.53 35.26
CA ILE A 792 13.92 10.11 36.61
C ILE A 792 14.99 11.22 36.69
N ASP A 793 16.13 11.00 36.04
CA ASP A 793 17.36 11.79 36.18
C ASP A 793 18.16 11.92 34.87
N ASP A 794 17.61 11.45 33.75
CA ASP A 794 18.26 11.37 32.44
C ASP A 794 19.53 10.50 32.40
N ALA A 795 19.79 9.67 33.42
CA ALA A 795 20.97 8.80 33.48
C ALA A 795 20.87 7.61 32.52
N VAL A 796 22.01 7.23 31.91
CA VAL A 796 22.12 5.98 31.15
C VAL A 796 22.31 4.82 32.13
N VAL A 797 21.29 3.97 32.27
CA VAL A 797 21.25 2.87 33.25
C VAL A 797 21.70 1.52 32.68
N GLY A 798 21.81 1.41 31.35
CA GLY A 798 22.27 0.20 30.65
C GLY A 798 22.21 0.33 29.14
N GLU A 799 22.45 -0.78 28.44
CA GLU A 799 22.34 -0.90 26.97
C GLU A 799 21.61 -2.18 26.56
N ILE A 800 20.52 -2.11 25.79
CA ILE A 800 19.85 -3.30 25.23
C ILE A 800 20.34 -3.63 23.81
N PRO A 801 20.13 -4.87 23.31
CA PRO A 801 20.56 -5.26 21.97
C PRO A 801 19.88 -4.45 20.85
N ALA A 802 20.64 -3.97 19.87
CA ALA A 802 20.08 -3.41 18.63
C ALA A 802 19.85 -4.54 17.61
N GLY A 803 18.88 -5.41 17.90
CA GLY A 803 18.53 -6.54 17.05
C GLY A 803 17.95 -6.10 15.70
N ASN A 804 18.17 -6.92 14.68
CA ASN A 804 17.82 -6.64 13.29
C ASN A 804 17.14 -7.83 12.58
N ALA A 805 16.96 -7.75 11.26
CA ALA A 805 16.35 -8.80 10.45
C ALA A 805 16.99 -10.20 10.57
N ALA A 806 18.30 -10.30 10.82
CA ALA A 806 18.97 -11.59 11.03
C ALA A 806 18.64 -12.20 12.41
N ASP A 807 18.49 -11.35 13.43
CA ASP A 807 18.03 -11.74 14.76
C ASP A 807 16.57 -12.21 14.73
N VAL A 808 15.73 -11.52 13.96
CA VAL A 808 14.34 -11.92 13.66
C VAL A 808 14.30 -13.30 13.00
N GLU A 809 15.07 -13.54 11.94
CA GLU A 809 15.13 -14.83 11.25
C GLU A 809 15.55 -15.95 12.22
N ALA A 810 16.60 -15.74 13.03
CA ALA A 810 17.06 -16.70 14.03
C ALA A 810 15.98 -17.03 15.08
N ALA A 811 15.29 -16.01 15.60
CA ALA A 811 14.19 -16.17 16.56
C ALA A 811 12.98 -16.89 15.95
N VAL A 812 12.59 -16.57 14.72
CA VAL A 812 11.46 -17.22 14.04
C VAL A 812 11.80 -18.66 13.64
N GLN A 813 13.04 -18.96 13.22
CA GLN A 813 13.48 -20.33 12.99
C GLN A 813 13.42 -21.18 14.27
N ALA A 814 13.91 -20.65 15.40
CA ALA A 814 13.82 -21.32 16.70
C ALA A 814 12.35 -21.61 17.09
N ALA A 815 11.46 -20.62 16.94
CA ALA A 815 10.03 -20.78 17.17
C ALA A 815 9.39 -21.83 16.24
N ALA A 816 9.72 -21.82 14.95
CA ALA A 816 9.18 -22.77 13.97
C ALA A 816 9.63 -24.22 14.24
N VAL A 817 10.85 -24.42 14.73
CA VAL A 817 11.36 -25.73 15.18
C VAL A 817 10.64 -26.17 16.46
N ALA A 818 10.52 -25.29 17.45
CA ALA A 818 9.84 -25.57 18.71
C ALA A 818 8.35 -25.92 18.51
N TYR A 819 7.66 -25.25 17.57
CA TYR A 819 6.26 -25.51 17.25
C TYR A 819 6.02 -26.88 16.63
N LYS A 820 6.91 -27.31 15.71
CA LYS A 820 6.88 -28.66 15.13
C LYS A 820 7.32 -29.75 16.11
N GLY A 821 8.06 -29.35 17.14
CA GLY A 821 8.48 -30.22 18.24
C GLY A 821 7.35 -30.54 19.23
N PRO A 822 7.70 -30.98 20.46
CA PRO A 822 6.71 -31.40 21.44
C PRO A 822 5.72 -30.32 21.86
N TRP A 823 6.13 -29.03 21.89
CA TRP A 823 5.29 -27.96 22.44
C TRP A 823 3.95 -27.80 21.71
N GLY A 824 3.96 -27.75 20.38
CA GLY A 824 2.73 -27.65 19.56
C GLY A 824 1.80 -28.87 19.65
N GLN A 825 2.21 -29.93 20.35
CA GLN A 825 1.46 -31.17 20.56
C GLN A 825 1.11 -31.43 22.05
N THR A 826 1.51 -30.54 22.96
CA THR A 826 1.19 -30.64 24.40
C THR A 826 -0.33 -30.59 24.66
N SER A 827 -0.79 -31.16 25.76
CA SER A 827 -2.15 -30.88 26.26
C SER A 827 -2.23 -29.49 26.88
N GLY A 828 -3.43 -28.89 26.90
CA GLY A 828 -3.68 -27.67 27.65
C GLY A 828 -3.35 -27.81 29.14
N LYS A 829 -3.56 -29.00 29.71
CA LYS A 829 -3.11 -29.33 31.08
C LYS A 829 -1.58 -29.21 31.25
N ASP A 830 -0.78 -29.73 30.32
CA ASP A 830 0.69 -29.63 30.42
C ASP A 830 1.17 -28.18 30.28
N ARG A 831 0.52 -27.40 29.40
CA ARG A 831 0.80 -25.96 29.26
C ARG A 831 0.42 -25.18 30.50
N ALA A 832 -0.69 -25.53 31.15
CA ALA A 832 -1.14 -24.89 32.40
C ALA A 832 -0.13 -25.03 33.54
N VAL A 833 0.59 -26.15 33.64
CA VAL A 833 1.67 -26.34 34.62
C VAL A 833 2.79 -25.32 34.41
N VAL A 834 3.23 -25.11 33.17
CA VAL A 834 4.28 -24.13 32.84
C VAL A 834 3.81 -22.70 33.09
N LEU A 835 2.56 -22.37 32.71
CA LEU A 835 1.98 -21.04 32.93
C LEU A 835 1.88 -20.70 34.43
N LYS A 836 1.43 -21.66 35.26
CA LYS A 836 1.39 -21.51 36.73
C LYS A 836 2.80 -21.32 37.32
N ALA A 837 3.79 -22.09 36.85
CA ALA A 837 5.20 -21.92 37.27
C ALA A 837 5.81 -20.55 36.86
N ILE A 838 5.41 -19.97 35.72
CA ILE A 838 5.80 -18.60 35.36
C ILE A 838 5.19 -17.58 36.33
N ALA A 839 3.91 -17.72 36.68
CA ALA A 839 3.24 -16.84 37.63
C ALA A 839 3.90 -16.89 39.03
N ASP A 840 4.25 -18.07 39.53
CA ASP A 840 4.96 -18.25 40.79
C ASP A 840 6.33 -17.54 40.80
N LEU A 841 7.07 -17.64 39.69
CA LEU A 841 8.37 -16.96 39.55
C LEU A 841 8.24 -15.43 39.46
N LEU A 842 7.20 -14.93 38.77
CA LEU A 842 6.90 -13.49 38.74
C LEU A 842 6.56 -12.97 40.14
N LYS A 843 5.68 -13.66 40.88
CA LYS A 843 5.35 -13.31 42.29
C LYS A 843 6.59 -13.32 43.17
N LYS A 844 7.48 -14.30 42.99
CA LYS A 844 8.75 -14.40 43.73
C LYS A 844 9.75 -13.28 43.42
N LYS A 845 9.84 -12.83 42.16
CA LYS A 845 10.74 -11.75 41.72
C LYS A 845 10.09 -10.36 41.69
N LYS A 846 8.83 -10.22 42.12
CA LYS A 846 8.01 -8.99 42.04
C LYS A 846 8.78 -7.71 42.35
N THR A 847 9.41 -7.61 43.52
CA THR A 847 10.12 -6.40 43.97
C THR A 847 11.40 -6.10 43.19
N GLU A 848 12.02 -7.10 42.56
CA GLU A 848 13.16 -6.90 41.65
C GLU A 848 12.67 -6.37 40.29
N LEU A 849 11.61 -6.94 39.74
CA LEU A 849 11.04 -6.55 38.44
C LEU A 849 10.35 -5.19 38.50
N ALA A 850 9.62 -4.88 39.57
CA ALA A 850 8.97 -3.58 39.76
C ALA A 850 10.01 -2.45 39.77
N LYS A 851 11.16 -2.65 40.41
CA LYS A 851 12.29 -1.70 40.36
C LYS A 851 12.86 -1.50 38.95
N LEU A 852 12.86 -2.55 38.12
CA LEU A 852 13.30 -2.42 36.72
C LEU A 852 12.31 -1.58 35.88
N GLU A 853 11.00 -1.75 36.06
CA GLU A 853 10.01 -0.89 35.36
C GLU A 853 10.01 0.55 35.90
N THR A 854 10.20 0.74 37.21
CA THR A 854 10.44 2.06 37.78
C THR A 854 11.69 2.71 37.17
N LEU A 855 12.75 1.95 36.89
CA LEU A 855 14.01 2.46 36.35
C LEU A 855 13.96 2.79 34.85
N ASP A 856 13.35 1.96 34.00
CA ASP A 856 13.32 2.19 32.53
C ASP A 856 12.07 2.95 32.05
N MET A 857 10.90 2.76 32.68
CA MET A 857 9.66 3.48 32.33
C MET A 857 9.41 4.72 33.19
N GLY A 858 9.90 4.76 34.45
CA GLY A 858 9.63 5.83 35.40
C GLY A 858 8.38 5.63 36.27
N LYS A 859 7.77 4.45 36.23
CA LYS A 859 6.52 4.16 36.97
C LYS A 859 6.74 4.22 38.49
N PRO A 860 5.86 4.88 39.29
CA PRO A 860 5.94 4.80 40.74
C PRO A 860 5.90 3.34 41.22
N ILE A 861 6.75 3.00 42.20
CA ILE A 861 7.04 1.61 42.57
C ILE A 861 5.78 0.82 42.96
N GLN A 862 4.79 1.48 43.58
CA GLN A 862 3.52 0.86 43.95
C GLN A 862 2.66 0.50 42.73
N GLU A 863 2.66 1.33 41.67
CA GLU A 863 1.93 1.02 40.42
C GLU A 863 2.62 -0.14 39.69
N ALA A 864 3.95 -0.14 39.63
CA ALA A 864 4.74 -1.23 39.04
C ALA A 864 4.54 -2.55 39.80
N GLU A 865 4.43 -2.51 41.13
CA GLU A 865 4.09 -3.69 41.93
C GLU A 865 2.68 -4.24 41.63
N TRP A 866 1.70 -3.39 41.29
CA TRP A 866 0.37 -3.86 40.89
C TRP A 866 0.38 -4.43 39.46
N ASP A 867 1.08 -3.80 38.52
CA ASP A 867 1.27 -4.34 37.16
C ASP A 867 1.90 -5.74 37.18
N LEU A 868 2.83 -5.99 38.13
CA LEU A 868 3.46 -7.30 38.33
C LEU A 868 2.52 -8.35 38.94
N ASP A 869 1.60 -7.95 39.83
CA ASP A 869 0.54 -8.85 40.33
C ASP A 869 -0.44 -9.23 39.21
N ASP A 870 -0.88 -8.26 38.41
CA ASP A 870 -1.78 -8.47 37.27
C ASP A 870 -1.13 -9.33 36.18
N ALA A 871 0.18 -9.15 35.93
CA ALA A 871 0.94 -10.01 35.02
C ALA A 871 0.95 -11.47 35.52
N ALA A 872 1.18 -11.71 36.82
CA ALA A 872 1.12 -13.06 37.36
C ALA A 872 -0.31 -13.63 37.31
N GLY A 873 -1.33 -12.85 37.67
CA GLY A 873 -2.74 -13.25 37.61
C GLY A 873 -3.22 -13.56 36.18
N CYS A 874 -2.69 -12.87 35.18
CA CYS A 874 -2.95 -13.14 33.77
C CYS A 874 -2.46 -14.55 33.36
N PHE A 875 -1.25 -14.94 33.78
CA PHE A 875 -0.74 -16.30 33.56
C PHE A 875 -1.59 -17.37 34.25
N GLU A 876 -2.04 -17.14 35.48
CA GLU A 876 -2.92 -18.05 36.22
C GLU A 876 -4.27 -18.23 35.52
N TYR A 877 -4.90 -17.12 35.11
CA TYR A 877 -6.17 -17.14 34.38
C TYR A 877 -6.06 -17.91 33.05
N TYR A 878 -4.97 -17.72 32.31
CA TYR A 878 -4.76 -18.42 31.04
C TYR A 878 -4.33 -19.88 31.21
N ALA A 879 -3.72 -20.26 32.32
CA ALA A 879 -3.50 -21.66 32.67
C ALA A 879 -4.84 -22.41 32.83
N ASP A 880 -5.80 -21.82 33.55
CA ASP A 880 -7.14 -22.39 33.71
C ASP A 880 -7.96 -22.37 32.42
N LEU A 881 -7.70 -21.43 31.49
CA LEU A 881 -8.25 -21.49 30.14
C LEU A 881 -7.62 -22.59 29.28
N ALA A 882 -6.33 -22.89 29.43
CA ALA A 882 -5.67 -23.99 28.73
C ALA A 882 -6.30 -25.35 29.13
N GLU A 883 -6.52 -25.57 30.42
CA GLU A 883 -7.23 -26.76 30.94
C GLU A 883 -8.70 -26.83 30.47
N ARG A 884 -9.38 -25.67 30.32
CA ARG A 884 -10.74 -25.60 29.76
C ARG A 884 -10.77 -25.82 28.26
N LEU A 885 -9.73 -25.44 27.51
CA LEU A 885 -9.64 -25.68 26.06
C LEU A 885 -9.65 -27.18 25.74
N ASP A 886 -8.90 -27.99 26.49
CA ASP A 886 -8.89 -29.45 26.31
C ASP A 886 -10.29 -30.06 26.42
N LYS A 887 -11.13 -29.55 27.33
CA LYS A 887 -12.53 -29.97 27.53
C LYS A 887 -13.48 -29.49 26.43
N LYS A 888 -13.11 -28.43 25.68
CA LYS A 888 -13.87 -27.89 24.54
C LYS A 888 -13.47 -28.56 23.20
N GLN A 889 -12.41 -29.36 23.15
CA GLN A 889 -12.02 -30.06 21.92
C GLN A 889 -13.07 -31.09 21.50
N TRP A 890 -13.30 -31.19 20.19
CA TRP A 890 -14.33 -32.06 19.59
C TRP A 890 -15.76 -31.75 20.06
N SER A 891 -16.05 -30.48 20.39
CA SER A 891 -17.42 -30.06 20.73
C SER A 891 -18.37 -30.36 19.56
N PRO A 892 -19.48 -31.07 19.78
CA PRO A 892 -20.44 -31.38 18.72
C PRO A 892 -21.20 -30.14 18.24
N VAL A 893 -21.58 -30.16 16.97
CA VAL A 893 -22.47 -29.16 16.34
C VAL A 893 -23.70 -29.89 15.84
N ASP A 894 -24.87 -29.45 16.29
CA ASP A 894 -26.14 -29.92 15.72
C ASP A 894 -26.29 -29.35 14.31
N VAL A 895 -26.36 -30.26 13.33
CA VAL A 895 -26.54 -29.96 11.90
C VAL A 895 -27.94 -30.34 11.40
N GLY A 896 -28.86 -30.71 12.30
CA GLY A 896 -30.25 -31.02 11.97
C GLY A 896 -30.46 -32.35 11.24
N THR A 897 -29.49 -33.26 11.27
CA THR A 897 -29.59 -34.61 10.68
C THR A 897 -28.76 -35.64 11.46
N GLU A 898 -29.28 -36.86 11.58
CA GLU A 898 -28.60 -37.97 12.24
C GLU A 898 -27.51 -38.63 11.36
N ASP A 899 -27.57 -38.45 10.03
CA ASP A 899 -26.62 -39.08 9.10
C ASP A 899 -25.18 -38.54 9.24
N PHE A 900 -25.02 -37.33 9.76
CA PHE A 900 -23.75 -36.63 9.89
C PHE A 900 -23.48 -36.23 11.33
N LYS A 901 -22.27 -36.54 11.81
CA LYS A 901 -21.72 -36.01 13.06
C LYS A 901 -20.72 -34.91 12.72
N THR A 902 -21.00 -33.69 13.13
CA THR A 902 -20.09 -32.55 12.97
C THR A 902 -19.52 -32.13 14.32
N GLU A 903 -18.21 -31.91 14.37
CA GLU A 903 -17.47 -31.55 15.59
C GLU A 903 -16.47 -30.44 15.30
N ILE A 904 -16.23 -29.57 16.29
CA ILE A 904 -15.25 -28.48 16.22
C ILE A 904 -13.97 -28.85 16.98
N ARG A 905 -12.83 -28.63 16.32
CA ARG A 905 -11.49 -28.70 16.90
C ARG A 905 -10.84 -27.32 16.83
N GLN A 906 -10.22 -26.87 17.92
CA GLN A 906 -9.51 -25.60 17.97
C GLN A 906 -8.01 -25.86 18.04
N GLU A 907 -7.24 -25.30 17.12
CA GLU A 907 -5.80 -25.59 16.96
C GLU A 907 -4.96 -24.31 17.03
N PRO A 908 -3.73 -24.33 17.57
CA PRO A 908 -2.84 -23.17 17.53
C PRO A 908 -2.55 -22.73 16.08
N LEU A 909 -2.26 -21.44 15.91
CA LEU A 909 -1.92 -20.84 14.62
C LEU A 909 -0.48 -21.14 14.18
N GLY A 910 0.46 -21.23 15.12
CA GLY A 910 1.87 -21.54 14.86
C GLY A 910 2.84 -20.57 15.54
N VAL A 911 3.76 -20.01 14.75
CA VAL A 911 4.65 -18.93 15.22
C VAL A 911 3.89 -17.61 15.22
N VAL A 912 3.88 -16.88 16.33
CA VAL A 912 3.21 -15.58 16.44
C VAL A 912 4.19 -14.47 16.81
N ALA A 913 4.06 -13.33 16.13
CA ALA A 913 4.82 -12.12 16.40
C ALA A 913 4.03 -11.24 17.37
N LEU A 914 4.62 -10.94 18.52
CA LEU A 914 4.01 -10.10 19.56
C LEU A 914 4.84 -8.82 19.67
N ILE A 915 4.23 -7.65 19.44
CA ILE A 915 4.92 -6.36 19.45
C ILE A 915 4.24 -5.45 20.48
N THR A 916 5.01 -4.97 21.46
CA THR A 916 4.47 -4.33 22.67
C THR A 916 5.05 -2.93 22.92
N PRO A 917 4.30 -2.04 23.61
CA PRO A 917 4.71 -0.67 23.91
C PRO A 917 5.62 -0.62 25.13
N TRP A 918 5.96 0.59 25.55
CA TRP A 918 6.85 0.91 26.68
C TRP A 918 6.12 1.34 27.97
N ASN A 919 4.81 1.58 27.95
CA ASN A 919 4.10 2.21 29.08
C ASN A 919 3.64 1.24 30.17
N TYR A 920 3.56 -0.04 29.83
CA TYR A 920 3.28 -1.17 30.72
C TYR A 920 4.11 -2.36 30.20
N PRO A 921 5.47 -2.32 30.33
CA PRO A 921 6.37 -3.15 29.54
C PRO A 921 6.07 -4.65 29.68
N LEU A 922 6.13 -5.19 30.90
CA LEU A 922 5.87 -6.59 31.16
C LEU A 922 4.40 -6.93 30.99
N LEU A 923 3.50 -6.14 31.57
CA LEU A 923 2.06 -6.43 31.59
C LEU A 923 1.49 -6.58 30.17
N MET A 924 1.80 -5.65 29.25
CA MET A 924 1.36 -5.75 27.84
C MET A 924 2.02 -6.89 27.07
N ALA A 925 3.24 -7.28 27.44
CA ALA A 925 3.84 -8.50 26.90
C ALA A 925 3.10 -9.75 27.38
N VAL A 926 2.77 -9.83 28.66
CA VAL A 926 2.07 -10.97 29.25
C VAL A 926 0.64 -11.11 28.72
N TRP A 927 -0.08 -9.99 28.50
CA TRP A 927 -1.41 -9.96 27.87
C TRP A 927 -1.45 -10.67 26.50
N LYS A 928 -0.31 -10.77 25.81
CA LYS A 928 -0.15 -11.49 24.53
C LYS A 928 0.51 -12.85 24.70
N VAL A 929 1.55 -12.95 25.55
CA VAL A 929 2.34 -14.17 25.76
C VAL A 929 1.51 -15.26 26.44
N ALA A 930 0.80 -14.95 27.51
CA ALA A 930 -0.01 -15.91 28.25
C ALA A 930 -1.11 -16.58 27.40
N PRO A 931 -1.96 -15.87 26.62
CA PRO A 931 -2.93 -16.52 25.75
C PRO A 931 -2.29 -17.28 24.58
N ALA A 932 -1.20 -16.76 24.00
CA ALA A 932 -0.49 -17.43 22.91
C ALA A 932 0.08 -18.79 23.36
N LEU A 933 0.73 -18.83 24.53
CA LEU A 933 1.21 -20.06 25.16
C LEU A 933 0.04 -20.98 25.56
N ALA A 934 -1.03 -20.47 26.19
CA ALA A 934 -2.21 -21.27 26.55
C ALA A 934 -2.86 -21.96 25.35
N ALA A 935 -2.92 -21.27 24.19
CA ALA A 935 -3.38 -21.83 22.92
C ALA A 935 -2.41 -22.85 22.29
N GLY A 936 -1.13 -22.89 22.69
CA GLY A 936 -0.11 -23.82 22.15
C GLY A 936 0.75 -23.24 21.02
N ASN A 937 0.80 -21.92 20.87
CA ASN A 937 1.65 -21.25 19.89
C ASN A 937 3.10 -21.11 20.39
N THR A 938 4.01 -20.78 19.48
CA THR A 938 5.39 -20.34 19.79
C THR A 938 5.56 -18.88 19.41
N ILE A 939 6.45 -18.18 20.10
CA ILE A 939 6.42 -16.71 20.19
C ILE A 939 7.77 -16.11 19.80
N VAL A 940 7.70 -15.02 19.03
CA VAL A 940 8.75 -14.01 18.95
C VAL A 940 8.17 -12.69 19.47
N LEU A 941 8.65 -12.27 20.65
CA LEU A 941 8.26 -11.04 21.33
C LEU A 941 9.27 -9.93 20.98
N LYS A 942 8.76 -8.78 20.53
CA LYS A 942 9.52 -7.55 20.32
C LYS A 942 8.93 -6.44 21.22
N PRO A 943 9.53 -6.16 22.40
CA PRO A 943 9.14 -5.02 23.21
C PRO A 943 9.68 -3.71 22.66
N SER A 944 9.15 -2.59 23.13
CA SER A 944 9.70 -1.28 22.81
C SER A 944 11.12 -1.12 23.36
N GLU A 945 12.01 -0.59 22.55
CA GLU A 945 13.40 -0.27 22.92
C GLU A 945 13.51 0.76 24.07
N MET A 946 12.43 1.49 24.36
CA MET A 946 12.39 2.52 25.41
C MET A 946 12.27 1.92 26.82
N ALA A 947 11.52 0.82 26.96
CA ALA A 947 11.34 0.10 28.21
C ALA A 947 11.10 -1.39 27.89
N SER A 948 12.05 -2.25 28.29
CA SER A 948 12.10 -3.66 27.88
C SER A 948 12.88 -4.57 28.82
N LEU A 949 13.44 -4.06 29.93
CA LEU A 949 14.28 -4.86 30.83
C LEU A 949 13.49 -6.03 31.43
N THR A 950 12.25 -5.80 31.88
CA THR A 950 11.36 -6.84 32.40
C THR A 950 10.89 -7.83 31.32
N CYS A 951 10.73 -7.39 30.07
CA CYS A 951 10.44 -8.29 28.95
C CYS A 951 11.59 -9.25 28.65
N LEU A 952 12.84 -8.82 28.79
CA LEU A 952 14.02 -9.70 28.63
C LEU A 952 14.11 -10.71 29.77
N GLU A 953 13.90 -10.28 31.03
CA GLU A 953 13.83 -11.17 32.19
C GLU A 953 12.71 -12.22 32.07
N LEU A 954 11.56 -11.88 31.48
CA LEU A 954 10.48 -12.85 31.21
C LEU A 954 10.96 -14.05 30.37
N GLY A 955 11.89 -13.85 29.44
CA GLY A 955 12.50 -14.95 28.65
C GLY A 955 13.27 -15.93 29.54
N ALA A 956 14.08 -15.40 30.47
CA ALA A 956 14.83 -16.21 31.43
C ALA A 956 13.91 -16.90 32.44
N LEU A 957 12.91 -16.20 32.97
CA LEU A 957 11.92 -16.76 33.91
C LEU A 957 11.08 -17.86 33.26
N ALA A 958 10.64 -17.69 32.01
CA ALA A 958 9.95 -18.73 31.26
C ALA A 958 10.82 -19.99 31.12
N ARG A 959 12.13 -19.81 30.91
CA ARG A 959 13.06 -20.94 30.82
C ARG A 959 13.28 -21.63 32.17
N GLU A 960 13.34 -20.88 33.27
CA GLU A 960 13.39 -21.41 34.64
C GLU A 960 12.11 -22.18 35.01
N ALA A 961 10.94 -21.70 34.57
CA ALA A 961 9.64 -22.38 34.69
C ALA A 961 9.51 -23.67 33.84
N GLY A 962 10.55 -24.06 33.11
CA GLY A 962 10.56 -25.28 32.30
C GLY A 962 10.02 -25.13 30.87
N LEU A 963 9.76 -23.90 30.39
CA LEU A 963 9.35 -23.70 29.00
C LEU A 963 10.43 -24.24 28.03
N PRO A 964 10.05 -25.00 26.98
CA PRO A 964 11.02 -25.53 26.04
C PRO A 964 11.77 -24.43 25.27
N ALA A 965 13.02 -24.72 24.91
CA ALA A 965 13.84 -23.82 24.10
C ALA A 965 13.14 -23.46 22.77
N GLY A 966 13.21 -22.19 22.39
CA GLY A 966 12.60 -21.66 21.16
C GLY A 966 11.10 -21.37 21.25
N VAL A 967 10.39 -21.78 22.31
CA VAL A 967 8.95 -21.50 22.45
C VAL A 967 8.67 -20.03 22.73
N LEU A 968 9.50 -19.38 23.54
CA LEU A 968 9.52 -17.92 23.72
C LEU A 968 10.91 -17.40 23.34
N ASN A 969 10.93 -16.43 22.44
CA ASN A 969 12.12 -15.68 22.05
C ASN A 969 11.79 -14.19 22.24
N VAL A 970 12.72 -13.42 22.81
CA VAL A 970 12.58 -11.99 23.08
C VAL A 970 13.71 -11.26 22.37
N ILE A 971 13.36 -10.43 21.40
CA ILE A 971 14.30 -9.64 20.59
C ILE A 971 14.01 -8.16 20.75
N THR A 972 15.05 -7.35 20.95
CA THR A 972 14.97 -5.89 21.01
C THR A 972 15.50 -5.29 19.71
N GLY A 973 15.35 -3.97 19.54
CA GLY A 973 15.78 -3.26 18.33
C GLY A 973 14.74 -2.23 17.90
N LEU A 974 15.05 -1.43 16.89
CA LEU A 974 14.15 -0.37 16.43
C LEU A 974 12.99 -0.93 15.59
N GLY A 975 11.93 -0.14 15.45
CA GLY A 975 10.78 -0.46 14.60
C GLY A 975 11.15 -0.87 13.16
N PRO A 976 11.98 -0.12 12.43
CA PRO A 976 12.42 -0.49 11.07
C PRO A 976 13.31 -1.73 11.02
N ASP A 977 14.17 -1.95 12.01
CA ASP A 977 15.23 -2.96 11.97
C ASP A 977 14.80 -4.34 12.45
N ALA A 978 13.94 -4.40 13.48
CA ALA A 978 13.41 -5.65 14.04
C ALA A 978 11.89 -5.77 13.86
N GLY A 979 11.13 -4.69 14.10
CA GLY A 979 9.66 -4.72 14.08
C GLY A 979 9.06 -4.98 12.69
N ALA A 980 9.56 -4.30 11.66
CA ALA A 980 9.09 -4.46 10.29
C ALA A 980 9.47 -5.83 9.70
N PRO A 981 10.74 -6.32 9.78
CA PRO A 981 11.07 -7.68 9.34
C PRO A 981 10.26 -8.76 10.05
N LEU A 982 9.99 -8.62 11.36
CA LEU A 982 9.16 -9.57 12.11
C LEU A 982 7.70 -9.56 11.62
N SER A 983 7.13 -8.38 11.35
CA SER A 983 5.75 -8.23 10.88
C SER A 983 5.54 -8.75 9.45
N GLU A 984 6.58 -8.72 8.63
CA GLU A 984 6.56 -9.19 7.23
C GLU A 984 7.03 -10.65 7.07
N HIS A 985 7.51 -11.28 8.15
CA HIS A 985 8.16 -12.59 8.08
C HIS A 985 7.20 -13.70 7.61
N PRO A 986 7.54 -14.46 6.55
CA PRO A 986 6.60 -15.40 5.92
C PRO A 986 6.19 -16.57 6.83
N ALA A 987 7.06 -16.99 7.76
CA ALA A 987 6.77 -18.06 8.72
C ALA A 987 5.92 -17.63 9.94
N VAL A 988 5.70 -16.32 10.15
CA VAL A 988 4.81 -15.82 11.21
C VAL A 988 3.36 -16.02 10.77
N ALA A 989 2.55 -16.66 11.60
CA ALA A 989 1.15 -17.00 11.37
C ALA A 989 0.16 -15.92 11.83
N LYS A 990 0.53 -15.10 12.83
CA LYS A 990 -0.28 -13.99 13.37
C LYS A 990 0.65 -12.87 13.87
N VAL A 991 0.21 -11.63 13.73
CA VAL A 991 0.83 -10.47 14.40
C VAL A 991 -0.13 -9.91 15.46
N ALA A 992 0.36 -9.62 16.66
CA ALA A 992 -0.39 -8.89 17.69
C ALA A 992 0.41 -7.66 18.10
N PHE A 993 -0.12 -6.46 17.83
CA PHE A 993 0.56 -5.19 18.03
C PHE A 993 -0.22 -4.30 18.99
N THR A 994 0.49 -3.68 19.94
CA THR A 994 -0.04 -2.58 20.75
C THR A 994 0.82 -1.33 20.56
N GLY A 995 0.20 -0.18 20.31
CA GLY A 995 0.91 1.10 20.12
C GLY A 995 0.09 2.19 19.42
N SER A 996 0.75 3.18 18.82
CA SER A 996 0.04 4.28 18.13
C SER A 996 -0.66 3.84 16.85
N SER A 997 -1.77 4.49 16.50
CA SER A 997 -2.56 4.14 15.31
C SER A 997 -1.79 4.34 13.98
N VAL A 998 -0.81 5.25 13.95
CA VAL A 998 0.09 5.45 12.80
C VAL A 998 0.97 4.22 12.59
N THR A 999 1.59 3.70 13.65
CA THR A 999 2.43 2.49 13.57
C THR A 999 1.58 1.25 13.37
N GLY A 1000 0.42 1.15 14.04
CA GLY A 1000 -0.54 0.05 13.86
C GLY A 1000 -0.98 -0.13 12.41
N ARG A 1001 -1.28 0.96 11.68
CA ARG A 1001 -1.57 0.90 10.23
C ARG A 1001 -0.41 0.29 9.43
N ARG A 1002 0.84 0.67 9.71
CA ARG A 1002 2.03 0.10 9.03
C ARG A 1002 2.18 -1.40 9.31
N VAL A 1003 2.00 -1.83 10.56
CA VAL A 1003 2.08 -3.24 10.96
C VAL A 1003 0.93 -4.07 10.40
N ALA A 1004 -0.29 -3.51 10.34
CA ALA A 1004 -1.44 -4.14 9.69
C ALA A 1004 -1.22 -4.34 8.18
N MET A 1005 -0.67 -3.34 7.49
CA MET A 1005 -0.27 -3.46 6.08
C MET A 1005 0.82 -4.53 5.87
N ALA A 1006 1.81 -4.61 6.76
CA ALA A 1006 2.83 -5.65 6.74
C ALA A 1006 2.23 -7.07 6.90
N ALA A 1007 1.36 -7.28 7.90
CA ALA A 1007 0.67 -8.55 8.11
C ALA A 1007 -0.24 -8.93 6.93
N ALA A 1008 -0.92 -7.95 6.32
CA ALA A 1008 -1.80 -8.15 5.17
C ALA A 1008 -1.07 -8.66 3.91
N LYS A 1009 0.22 -8.33 3.71
CA LYS A 1009 1.06 -8.88 2.61
C LYS A 1009 1.03 -10.41 2.57
N ASN A 1010 0.94 -11.05 3.74
CA ASN A 1010 0.93 -12.49 3.93
C ASN A 1010 -0.46 -13.05 4.35
N LEU A 1011 -1.52 -12.24 4.27
CA LEU A 1011 -2.88 -12.55 4.75
C LEU A 1011 -2.91 -13.06 6.20
N ARG A 1012 -2.03 -12.55 7.07
CA ARG A 1012 -1.98 -12.98 8.47
C ARG A 1012 -3.07 -12.26 9.28
N PRO A 1013 -3.83 -12.97 10.14
CA PRO A 1013 -4.67 -12.30 11.12
C PRO A 1013 -3.82 -11.38 12.00
N ALA A 1014 -4.35 -10.18 12.25
CA ALA A 1014 -3.73 -9.19 13.11
C ALA A 1014 -4.64 -8.87 14.30
N THR A 1015 -4.07 -8.74 15.49
CA THR A 1015 -4.69 -8.00 16.61
C THR A 1015 -4.01 -6.64 16.71
N MET A 1016 -4.80 -5.58 16.80
CA MET A 1016 -4.38 -4.19 16.77
C MET A 1016 -5.01 -3.46 17.96
N GLU A 1017 -4.26 -3.32 19.03
CA GLU A 1017 -4.66 -2.58 20.24
C GLU A 1017 -4.02 -1.19 20.21
N LEU A 1018 -4.76 -0.20 19.72
CA LEU A 1018 -4.20 1.10 19.40
C LEU A 1018 -4.63 2.17 20.41
N GLY A 1019 -3.96 3.32 20.36
CA GLY A 1019 -4.17 4.47 21.23
C GLY A 1019 -5.63 4.96 21.34
N GLY A 1020 -5.85 5.87 22.28
CA GLY A 1020 -7.18 6.32 22.67
C GLY A 1020 -7.25 7.79 23.04
N LYS A 1021 -8.49 8.28 23.14
CA LYS A 1021 -8.83 9.62 23.64
C LYS A 1021 -10.20 9.51 24.30
N SER A 1022 -10.24 8.68 25.34
CA SER A 1022 -11.45 8.17 25.98
C SER A 1022 -12.24 9.29 26.67
N ALA A 1023 -13.56 9.19 26.63
CA ALA A 1023 -14.47 10.12 27.30
C ALA A 1023 -14.91 9.58 28.67
N LEU A 1024 -15.01 10.45 29.68
CA LEU A 1024 -15.71 10.22 30.94
C LEU A 1024 -16.87 11.22 31.02
N VAL A 1025 -18.10 10.72 31.00
CA VAL A 1025 -19.35 11.50 31.12
C VAL A 1025 -19.84 11.49 32.56
N ILE A 1026 -20.10 12.66 33.14
CA ILE A 1026 -20.53 12.86 34.52
C ILE A 1026 -21.83 13.66 34.51
N PHE A 1027 -22.92 13.06 34.97
CA PHE A 1027 -24.22 13.71 35.09
C PHE A 1027 -24.40 14.41 36.45
N GLU A 1028 -25.36 15.32 36.53
CA GLU A 1028 -25.59 16.20 37.69
C GLU A 1028 -26.01 15.49 38.99
N ASP A 1029 -26.53 14.27 38.87
CA ASP A 1029 -26.90 13.42 40.00
C ASP A 1029 -25.71 12.63 40.58
N ALA A 1030 -24.53 12.70 39.94
CA ALA A 1030 -23.32 12.02 40.42
C ALA A 1030 -22.71 12.69 41.66
N ASP A 1031 -22.18 11.87 42.57
CA ASP A 1031 -21.29 12.32 43.65
C ASP A 1031 -20.02 12.95 43.06
N VAL A 1032 -19.93 14.28 43.14
CA VAL A 1032 -18.82 15.08 42.59
C VAL A 1032 -17.46 14.63 43.13
N ALA A 1033 -17.35 14.25 44.40
CA ALA A 1033 -16.08 13.86 45.00
C ALA A 1033 -15.58 12.53 44.41
N LYS A 1034 -16.48 11.54 44.27
CA LYS A 1034 -16.17 10.27 43.59
C LYS A 1034 -15.87 10.48 42.11
N ALA A 1035 -16.59 11.37 41.45
CA ALA A 1035 -16.40 11.66 40.03
C ALA A 1035 -15.04 12.33 39.77
N VAL A 1036 -14.59 13.21 40.66
CA VAL A 1036 -13.22 13.79 40.64
C VAL A 1036 -12.17 12.72 40.85
N GLU A 1037 -12.34 11.82 41.83
CA GLU A 1037 -11.41 10.72 42.07
C GLU A 1037 -11.23 9.83 40.82
N TRP A 1038 -12.33 9.42 40.18
CA TRP A 1038 -12.27 8.63 38.94
C TRP A 1038 -11.74 9.41 37.73
N ALA A 1039 -11.95 10.72 37.65
CA ALA A 1039 -11.37 11.56 36.60
C ALA A 1039 -9.84 11.68 36.77
N MET A 1040 -9.37 11.87 38.00
CA MET A 1040 -7.93 11.91 38.34
C MET A 1040 -7.26 10.57 38.11
N PHE A 1041 -7.81 9.48 38.66
CA PHE A 1041 -7.30 8.12 38.43
C PHE A 1041 -7.29 7.80 36.93
N GLY A 1042 -8.35 8.19 36.22
CA GLY A 1042 -8.51 7.97 34.79
C GLY A 1042 -7.57 8.74 33.87
N CYS A 1043 -6.85 9.76 34.34
CA CYS A 1043 -5.96 10.59 33.50
C CYS A 1043 -4.55 10.80 34.05
N PHE A 1044 -4.32 10.63 35.36
CA PHE A 1044 -3.02 10.86 35.99
C PHE A 1044 -2.29 9.57 36.38
N TRP A 1045 -2.98 8.43 36.50
CA TRP A 1045 -2.36 7.10 36.67
C TRP A 1045 -1.31 6.82 35.58
N GLY A 1046 -0.17 6.23 35.93
CA GLY A 1046 0.94 6.00 34.97
C GLY A 1046 1.49 7.28 34.34
N ALA A 1047 1.39 8.42 35.04
CA ALA A 1047 1.62 9.77 34.51
C ALA A 1047 0.80 10.09 33.25
N GLY A 1048 -0.41 9.54 33.15
CA GLY A 1048 -1.32 9.70 32.00
C GLY A 1048 -0.84 9.02 30.70
N GLN A 1049 0.18 8.17 30.78
CA GLN A 1049 0.73 7.41 29.64
C GLN A 1049 -0.08 6.11 29.44
N VAL A 1050 -1.41 6.21 29.45
CA VAL A 1050 -2.35 5.08 29.40
C VAL A 1050 -3.22 5.21 28.16
N CYS A 1051 -3.27 4.18 27.30
CA CYS A 1051 -4.04 4.22 26.05
C CYS A 1051 -5.55 4.43 26.27
N SER A 1052 -6.09 3.88 27.36
CA SER A 1052 -7.49 4.04 27.75
C SER A 1052 -7.79 5.29 28.58
N ALA A 1053 -6.81 6.18 28.81
CA ALA A 1053 -6.95 7.35 29.68
C ALA A 1053 -8.20 8.18 29.33
N THR A 1054 -9.06 8.42 30.33
CA THR A 1054 -10.24 9.30 30.23
C THR A 1054 -9.83 10.77 30.29
N SER A 1055 -8.96 11.17 29.37
CA SER A 1055 -8.39 12.52 29.22
C SER A 1055 -9.34 13.52 28.54
N ARG A 1056 -10.59 13.12 28.27
CA ARG A 1056 -11.72 14.00 27.96
C ARG A 1056 -12.80 13.79 29.03
N VAL A 1057 -13.04 14.80 29.84
CA VAL A 1057 -14.14 14.81 30.80
C VAL A 1057 -15.26 15.69 30.26
N LEU A 1058 -16.46 15.11 30.28
CA LEU A 1058 -17.71 15.74 29.95
C LEU A 1058 -18.52 15.83 31.25
N VAL A 1059 -18.77 17.04 31.74
CA VAL A 1059 -19.47 17.29 33.01
C VAL A 1059 -20.73 18.12 32.78
N GLN A 1060 -21.88 17.68 33.31
CA GLN A 1060 -23.13 18.41 33.12
C GLN A 1060 -23.04 19.82 33.71
N SER A 1061 -23.51 20.83 32.97
CA SER A 1061 -23.28 22.26 33.29
C SER A 1061 -23.70 22.67 34.71
N SER A 1062 -24.73 22.04 35.28
CA SER A 1062 -25.25 22.30 36.63
C SER A 1062 -24.28 21.97 37.77
N ILE A 1063 -23.29 21.08 37.56
CA ILE A 1063 -22.28 20.70 38.58
C ILE A 1063 -20.84 21.08 38.18
N ALA A 1064 -20.64 21.71 37.02
CA ALA A 1064 -19.32 21.93 36.43
C ALA A 1064 -18.38 22.78 37.33
N GLU A 1065 -18.87 23.86 37.96
CA GLU A 1065 -18.03 24.71 38.82
C GLU A 1065 -17.53 23.95 40.07
N ALA A 1066 -18.42 23.23 40.76
CA ALA A 1066 -18.07 22.43 41.92
C ALA A 1066 -17.09 21.29 41.57
N PHE A 1067 -17.23 20.69 40.39
CA PHE A 1067 -16.29 19.71 39.86
C PHE A 1067 -14.92 20.34 39.58
N HIS A 1068 -14.86 21.52 38.95
CA HIS A 1068 -13.59 22.21 38.67
C HIS A 1068 -12.83 22.59 39.95
N GLU A 1069 -13.52 23.10 40.97
CA GLU A 1069 -12.89 23.48 42.25
C GLU A 1069 -12.28 22.26 42.96
N GLN A 1070 -13.04 21.16 43.10
CA GLN A 1070 -12.55 19.93 43.73
C GLN A 1070 -11.45 19.26 42.90
N LEU A 1071 -11.59 19.20 41.58
CA LEU A 1071 -10.57 18.67 40.67
C LEU A 1071 -9.25 19.42 40.84
N LYS A 1072 -9.30 20.76 40.90
CA LYS A 1072 -8.11 21.59 41.11
C LYS A 1072 -7.42 21.23 42.42
N GLN A 1073 -8.15 21.31 43.54
CA GLN A 1073 -7.60 21.04 44.87
C GLN A 1073 -6.95 19.65 44.92
N ARG A 1074 -7.68 18.62 44.50
CA ARG A 1074 -7.23 17.23 44.61
C ARG A 1074 -6.07 16.90 43.65
N ALA A 1075 -6.02 17.54 42.47
CA ALA A 1075 -4.89 17.41 41.55
C ALA A 1075 -3.60 18.07 42.09
N GLU A 1076 -3.73 19.21 42.79
CA GLU A 1076 -2.60 19.91 43.44
C GLU A 1076 -2.05 19.14 44.67
N GLU A 1077 -2.86 18.27 45.28
CA GLU A 1077 -2.47 17.38 46.37
C GLU A 1077 -1.70 16.11 45.92
N ILE A 1078 -1.58 15.83 44.61
CA ILE A 1078 -0.85 14.66 44.10
C ILE A 1078 0.66 14.83 44.38
N LYS A 1079 1.23 13.94 45.21
CA LYS A 1079 2.67 13.96 45.52
C LYS A 1079 3.51 13.48 44.32
N ILE A 1080 4.40 14.37 43.86
CA ILE A 1080 5.38 14.14 42.81
C ILE A 1080 6.78 14.13 43.45
N CYS A 1081 7.47 13.00 43.43
CA CYS A 1081 8.83 12.81 43.95
C CYS A 1081 9.51 11.65 43.21
N ASP A 1082 10.65 11.16 43.70
CA ASP A 1082 11.32 9.97 43.14
C ASP A 1082 10.31 8.80 43.06
N PRO A 1083 10.09 8.17 41.90
CA PRO A 1083 9.22 7.01 41.74
C PRO A 1083 9.50 5.83 42.69
N ASN A 1084 10.70 5.73 43.26
CA ASN A 1084 11.06 4.72 44.27
C ASN A 1084 10.52 5.05 45.68
N GLU A 1085 10.06 6.28 45.95
CA GLU A 1085 9.43 6.63 47.22
C GLU A 1085 8.01 6.03 47.30
N PRO A 1086 7.64 5.34 48.40
CA PRO A 1086 6.30 4.75 48.58
C PRO A 1086 5.13 5.75 48.54
N GLU A 1087 5.43 7.04 48.77
CA GLU A 1087 4.44 8.12 48.74
C GLU A 1087 4.30 8.77 47.35
N CYS A 1088 5.13 8.42 46.36
CA CYS A 1088 5.02 8.95 45.00
C CYS A 1088 3.69 8.51 44.36
N ARG A 1089 2.95 9.44 43.77
CA ARG A 1089 1.66 9.19 43.08
C ARG A 1089 1.64 9.70 41.63
N LEU A 1090 2.77 10.20 41.14
CA LEU A 1090 2.96 10.61 39.76
C LEU A 1090 4.45 10.57 39.40
N GLY A 1091 4.83 9.66 38.51
CA GLY A 1091 6.19 9.54 38.00
C GLY A 1091 6.51 10.54 36.87
N PRO A 1092 7.75 10.52 36.35
CA PRO A 1092 8.12 11.24 35.13
C PRO A 1092 7.52 10.58 33.87
N VAL A 1093 7.61 11.32 32.76
CA VAL A 1093 7.27 10.87 31.42
C VAL A 1093 8.46 10.11 30.80
N VAL A 1094 8.20 9.01 30.08
CA VAL A 1094 9.22 8.02 29.68
C VAL A 1094 10.44 8.59 28.94
N ASN A 1095 10.26 9.59 28.06
CA ASN A 1095 11.36 10.10 27.24
C ASN A 1095 11.18 11.57 26.84
N GLN A 1096 12.28 12.18 26.41
CA GLN A 1096 12.35 13.60 26.08
C GLN A 1096 11.34 13.99 24.98
N ALA A 1097 11.23 13.18 23.92
CA ALA A 1097 10.30 13.45 22.81
C ALA A 1097 8.83 13.45 23.26
N GLN A 1098 8.46 12.58 24.20
CA GLN A 1098 7.12 12.54 24.79
C GLN A 1098 6.91 13.69 25.79
N TYR A 1099 7.93 14.05 26.58
CA TYR A 1099 7.91 15.22 27.47
C TYR A 1099 7.68 16.52 26.67
N ASP A 1100 8.47 16.74 25.61
CA ASP A 1100 8.34 17.90 24.73
C ASP A 1100 7.00 17.94 23.99
N LYS A 1101 6.50 16.77 23.54
CA LYS A 1101 5.14 16.65 22.96
C LYS A 1101 4.07 17.12 23.95
N ILE A 1102 4.13 16.68 25.21
CA ILE A 1102 3.14 17.06 26.23
C ILE A 1102 3.22 18.55 26.56
N LEU A 1103 4.44 19.09 26.76
CA LEU A 1103 4.60 20.54 26.99
C LEU A 1103 4.06 21.37 25.82
N LYS A 1104 4.30 20.93 24.58
CA LYS A 1104 3.73 21.57 23.40
C LYS A 1104 2.19 21.52 23.39
N PHE A 1105 1.56 20.40 23.75
CA PHE A 1105 0.10 20.35 23.91
C PHE A 1105 -0.43 21.34 24.96
N ILE A 1106 0.32 21.55 26.04
CA ILE A 1106 -0.03 22.51 27.11
C ILE A 1106 0.11 23.96 26.60
N GLU A 1107 1.12 24.26 25.80
CA GLU A 1107 1.34 25.58 25.18
C GLU A 1107 0.32 25.88 24.07
N ASP A 1108 0.08 24.91 23.19
CA ASP A 1108 -0.92 24.96 22.13
C ASP A 1108 -2.32 25.22 22.74
N ALA A 1109 -2.70 24.49 23.80
CA ALA A 1109 -4.00 24.66 24.46
C ALA A 1109 -4.20 26.07 25.09
N LYS A 1110 -3.15 26.65 25.68
CA LYS A 1110 -3.17 28.06 26.16
C LYS A 1110 -3.37 29.03 24.99
N THR A 1111 -2.70 28.77 23.87
CA THR A 1111 -2.73 29.60 22.66
C THR A 1111 -4.08 29.52 21.92
N GLU A 1112 -4.69 28.33 21.90
CA GLU A 1112 -6.05 28.08 21.38
C GLU A 1112 -7.15 28.70 22.27
N GLY A 1113 -6.80 29.18 23.46
CA GLY A 1113 -7.72 29.86 24.38
C GLY A 1113 -8.51 28.92 25.29
N ALA A 1114 -7.94 27.78 25.69
CA ALA A 1114 -8.44 26.98 26.80
C ALA A 1114 -7.90 27.50 28.14
N ASP A 1115 -8.74 27.50 29.17
CA ASP A 1115 -8.39 28.03 30.49
C ASP A 1115 -7.63 26.97 31.30
N LEU A 1116 -6.37 27.24 31.63
CA LEU A 1116 -5.56 26.40 32.52
C LEU A 1116 -6.10 26.47 33.96
N LEU A 1117 -6.67 25.36 34.44
CA LEU A 1117 -7.21 25.25 35.80
C LEU A 1117 -6.10 25.00 36.83
N THR A 1118 -5.14 24.12 36.50
CA THR A 1118 -3.96 23.82 37.31
C THR A 1118 -2.85 23.15 36.49
N GLY A 1119 -1.64 23.07 37.05
CA GLY A 1119 -0.47 22.43 36.46
C GLY A 1119 0.24 23.27 35.40
N GLY A 1120 0.47 22.68 34.22
CA GLY A 1120 0.96 23.39 33.04
C GLY A 1120 2.46 23.62 32.96
N GLY A 1121 3.28 22.82 33.67
CA GLY A 1121 4.75 22.87 33.67
C GLY A 1121 5.42 21.81 34.57
N ARG A 1122 6.76 21.91 34.72
CA ARG A 1122 7.58 21.04 35.60
C ARG A 1122 7.40 21.41 37.09
N PRO A 1123 7.47 20.45 38.04
CA PRO A 1123 7.54 20.75 39.47
C PRO A 1123 8.85 21.47 39.84
N GLU A 1124 8.76 22.57 40.60
CA GLU A 1124 9.92 23.43 40.90
C GLU A 1124 10.97 22.76 41.79
N HIS A 1125 10.55 21.84 42.66
CA HIS A 1125 11.42 21.04 43.52
C HIS A 1125 12.12 19.88 42.80
N LEU A 1126 11.76 19.60 41.55
CA LEU A 1126 12.36 18.57 40.70
C LEU A 1126 12.96 19.21 39.43
N PRO A 1127 14.13 19.87 39.52
CA PRO A 1127 14.74 20.57 38.39
C PRO A 1127 15.28 19.63 37.31
N GLN A 1128 15.47 18.35 37.61
CA GLN A 1128 15.96 17.30 36.70
C GLN A 1128 14.89 16.22 36.48
N GLY A 1129 15.05 15.41 35.44
CA GLY A 1129 14.07 14.40 35.05
C GLY A 1129 12.86 14.97 34.30
N ARG A 1130 11.98 14.07 33.85
CA ARG A 1130 10.91 14.35 32.88
C ARG A 1130 9.55 14.52 33.56
N PHE A 1131 9.51 15.19 34.71
CA PHE A 1131 8.31 15.38 35.53
C PHE A 1131 7.40 16.51 35.01
N ILE A 1132 6.09 16.27 34.97
CA ILE A 1132 5.06 17.25 34.57
C ILE A 1132 3.99 17.29 35.66
N LYS A 1133 3.61 18.50 36.13
CA LYS A 1133 2.51 18.69 37.10
C LYS A 1133 1.18 18.16 36.50
N PRO A 1134 0.28 17.51 37.28
CA PRO A 1134 -1.08 17.20 36.84
C PRO A 1134 -1.72 18.44 36.24
N THR A 1135 -2.09 18.36 34.95
CA THR A 1135 -2.55 19.53 34.21
C THR A 1135 -4.00 19.34 33.81
N ALA A 1136 -4.83 20.35 34.08
CA ALA A 1136 -6.23 20.34 33.67
C ALA A 1136 -6.58 21.64 32.95
N PHE A 1137 -7.29 21.53 31.83
CA PHE A 1137 -7.86 22.64 31.09
C PHE A 1137 -9.39 22.59 31.12
N THR A 1138 -10.00 23.76 31.24
CA THR A 1138 -11.45 23.98 31.16
C THR A 1138 -11.77 24.86 29.96
N ARG A 1139 -13.07 25.01 29.64
CA ARG A 1139 -13.56 25.72 28.43
C ARG A 1139 -12.92 25.20 27.12
N VAL A 1140 -12.57 23.91 27.07
CA VAL A 1140 -11.98 23.29 25.88
C VAL A 1140 -13.06 23.15 24.79
N LYS A 1141 -12.83 23.74 23.61
CA LYS A 1141 -13.77 23.66 22.48
C LYS A 1141 -13.51 22.42 21.61
N ARG A 1142 -14.48 22.07 20.76
CA ARG A 1142 -14.43 20.86 19.92
C ARG A 1142 -13.31 20.94 18.88
N GLU A 1143 -12.96 22.15 18.45
CA GLU A 1143 -11.90 22.44 17.48
C GLU A 1143 -10.49 22.27 18.05
N HIS A 1144 -10.31 22.43 19.37
CA HIS A 1144 -9.00 22.47 20.02
C HIS A 1144 -8.24 21.15 19.85
N ARG A 1145 -6.93 21.21 19.60
CA ARG A 1145 -6.11 20.00 19.40
C ARG A 1145 -6.07 19.13 20.64
N LEU A 1146 -6.10 19.74 21.82
CA LEU A 1146 -6.19 19.06 23.12
C LEU A 1146 -7.46 18.18 23.26
N TRP A 1147 -8.55 18.54 22.58
CA TRP A 1147 -9.79 17.76 22.56
C TRP A 1147 -9.71 16.58 21.60
N ARG A 1148 -9.13 16.79 20.41
CA ARG A 1148 -9.17 15.85 19.28
C ARG A 1148 -8.03 14.83 19.28
N GLU A 1149 -6.83 15.22 19.72
CA GLU A 1149 -5.61 14.42 19.60
C GLU A 1149 -5.25 13.69 20.92
N GLU A 1150 -4.56 12.55 20.79
CA GLU A 1150 -4.01 11.80 21.90
C GLU A 1150 -2.71 12.45 22.42
N VAL A 1151 -2.79 13.12 23.58
CA VAL A 1151 -1.64 13.71 24.28
C VAL A 1151 -0.70 12.62 24.79
N PHE A 1152 -1.25 11.61 25.48
CA PHE A 1152 -0.53 10.51 26.15
C PHE A 1152 0.38 11.00 27.30
N GLY A 1153 -0.20 11.75 28.22
CA GLY A 1153 0.46 12.36 29.37
C GLY A 1153 -0.56 12.90 30.37
N PRO A 1154 -0.15 13.55 31.47
CA PRO A 1154 -1.01 13.90 32.59
C PRO A 1154 -1.77 15.21 32.31
N VAL A 1155 -2.54 15.26 31.22
CA VAL A 1155 -3.25 16.44 30.73
C VAL A 1155 -4.73 16.11 30.47
N LEU A 1156 -5.59 16.67 31.31
CA LEU A 1156 -7.04 16.49 31.29
C LEU A 1156 -7.71 17.64 30.53
N ALA A 1157 -8.63 17.30 29.62
CA ALA A 1157 -9.47 18.26 28.91
C ALA A 1157 -10.91 18.18 29.44
N VAL A 1158 -11.41 19.25 30.06
CA VAL A 1158 -12.78 19.31 30.62
C VAL A 1158 -13.65 20.23 29.77
N ALA A 1159 -14.83 19.71 29.38
CA ALA A 1159 -15.88 20.44 28.70
C ALA A 1159 -17.24 20.12 29.34
N SER A 1160 -18.22 21.00 29.12
CA SER A 1160 -19.58 20.84 29.66
C SER A 1160 -20.59 20.45 28.59
N PHE A 1161 -21.74 19.91 29.04
CA PHE A 1161 -22.88 19.54 28.20
C PHE A 1161 -24.20 19.83 28.93
N GLU A 1162 -25.29 20.01 28.17
CA GLU A 1162 -26.63 20.28 28.71
C GLU A 1162 -27.56 19.05 28.71
N THR A 1163 -27.37 18.09 27.78
CA THR A 1163 -28.32 16.98 27.56
C THR A 1163 -27.64 15.61 27.43
N GLU A 1164 -28.38 14.52 27.70
CA GLU A 1164 -27.91 13.12 27.54
C GLU A 1164 -27.48 12.86 26.09
N GLU A 1165 -28.25 13.37 25.11
CA GLU A 1165 -27.96 13.27 23.69
C GLU A 1165 -26.68 14.02 23.28
N GLU A 1166 -26.46 15.22 23.81
CA GLU A 1166 -25.23 15.98 23.58
C GLU A 1166 -24.02 15.28 24.19
N ALA A 1167 -24.13 14.75 25.42
CA ALA A 1167 -23.04 14.03 26.07
C ALA A 1167 -22.60 12.80 25.26
N VAL A 1168 -23.56 12.02 24.75
CA VAL A 1168 -23.30 10.86 23.87
C VAL A 1168 -22.68 11.31 22.55
N ALA A 1169 -23.21 12.36 21.92
CA ALA A 1169 -22.66 12.88 20.67
C ALA A 1169 -21.20 13.34 20.86
N LEU A 1170 -20.93 14.14 21.89
CA LEU A 1170 -19.59 14.60 22.26
C LEU A 1170 -18.65 13.41 22.52
N ALA A 1171 -19.06 12.42 23.31
CA ALA A 1171 -18.25 11.23 23.57
C ALA A 1171 -17.87 10.50 22.28
N ASN A 1172 -18.82 10.37 21.35
CA ASN A 1172 -18.64 9.65 20.08
C ASN A 1172 -17.91 10.45 18.98
N GLU A 1173 -17.79 11.79 19.09
CA GLU A 1173 -16.99 12.64 18.18
C GLU A 1173 -15.50 12.24 18.13
N SER A 1174 -15.00 11.46 19.08
CA SER A 1174 -13.63 10.93 19.04
C SER A 1174 -13.42 10.02 17.83
N GLU A 1175 -12.34 10.23 17.09
CA GLU A 1175 -11.86 9.27 16.07
C GLU A 1175 -11.39 7.95 16.71
N PHE A 1176 -11.10 7.98 18.00
CA PHE A 1176 -10.70 6.83 18.81
C PHE A 1176 -11.94 6.17 19.43
N GLY A 1177 -11.86 4.86 19.66
CA GLY A 1177 -12.96 4.05 20.19
C GLY A 1177 -12.47 2.95 21.14
N LEU A 1178 -11.41 3.20 21.92
CA LEU A 1178 -10.86 2.22 22.86
C LEU A 1178 -11.79 2.04 24.07
N ALA A 1179 -11.91 3.08 24.90
CA ALA A 1179 -12.70 3.05 26.12
C ALA A 1179 -13.55 4.32 26.29
N ALA A 1180 -14.56 4.22 27.16
CA ALA A 1180 -15.36 5.33 27.67
C ALA A 1180 -15.85 5.03 29.09
N ALA A 1181 -16.37 6.03 29.80
CA ALA A 1181 -16.95 5.90 31.12
C ALA A 1181 -18.18 6.80 31.28
N VAL A 1182 -19.15 6.37 32.11
CA VAL A 1182 -20.31 7.18 32.53
C VAL A 1182 -20.53 7.07 34.04
N ILE A 1183 -20.83 8.20 34.69
CA ILE A 1183 -21.16 8.30 36.11
C ILE A 1183 -22.47 9.08 36.28
N SER A 1184 -23.44 8.42 36.92
CA SER A 1184 -24.79 8.90 37.28
C SER A 1184 -25.34 7.90 38.32
N GLU A 1185 -26.20 8.33 39.22
CA GLU A 1185 -26.92 7.45 40.17
C GLU A 1185 -28.15 6.78 39.48
N ASP A 1186 -28.58 7.28 38.31
CA ASP A 1186 -29.54 6.62 37.42
C ASP A 1186 -28.89 5.46 36.64
N GLU A 1187 -29.07 4.23 37.14
CA GLU A 1187 -28.59 3.01 36.47
C GLU A 1187 -29.11 2.84 35.04
N GLU A 1188 -30.37 3.23 34.77
CA GLU A 1188 -30.98 3.07 33.45
C GLU A 1188 -30.39 4.09 32.47
N ARG A 1189 -30.08 5.31 32.92
CA ARG A 1189 -29.27 6.28 32.15
C ARG A 1189 -27.90 5.72 31.86
N CYS A 1190 -27.19 5.20 32.87
CA CYS A 1190 -25.88 4.58 32.66
C CYS A 1190 -25.94 3.47 31.60
N ARG A 1191 -26.96 2.60 31.62
CA ARG A 1191 -27.17 1.55 30.61
C ARG A 1191 -27.50 2.10 29.22
N ARG A 1192 -28.35 3.14 29.11
CA ARG A 1192 -28.66 3.81 27.82
C ARG A 1192 -27.42 4.45 27.21
N VAL A 1193 -26.70 5.25 27.99
CA VAL A 1193 -25.48 5.96 27.57
C VAL A 1193 -24.39 4.95 27.18
N ALA A 1194 -24.14 3.94 28.00
CA ALA A 1194 -23.13 2.91 27.70
C ALA A 1194 -23.45 2.11 26.43
N LYS A 1195 -24.73 1.86 26.14
CA LYS A 1195 -25.19 1.23 24.89
C LYS A 1195 -25.00 2.14 23.67
N ALA A 1196 -25.04 3.47 23.85
CA ALA A 1196 -24.92 4.45 22.78
C ALA A 1196 -23.47 4.90 22.52
N MET A 1197 -22.54 4.63 23.44
CA MET A 1197 -21.11 4.92 23.29
C MET A 1197 -20.43 3.99 22.27
N GLU A 1198 -19.73 4.57 21.31
CA GLU A 1198 -18.97 3.87 20.27
C GLU A 1198 -17.54 3.55 20.73
N ALA A 1199 -17.43 2.82 21.84
CA ALA A 1199 -16.17 2.38 22.44
C ALA A 1199 -16.15 0.86 22.66
N GLY A 1200 -14.96 0.25 22.60
CA GLY A 1200 -14.80 -1.19 22.82
C GLY A 1200 -14.94 -1.62 24.28
N ILE A 1201 -14.67 -0.70 25.21
CA ILE A 1201 -14.80 -0.85 26.67
C ILE A 1201 -15.66 0.31 27.18
N VAL A 1202 -16.63 0.04 28.04
CA VAL A 1202 -17.39 1.09 28.74
C VAL A 1202 -17.49 0.77 30.22
N TRP A 1203 -17.07 1.72 31.07
CA TRP A 1203 -17.22 1.65 32.53
C TRP A 1203 -18.45 2.42 33.00
N ILE A 1204 -19.10 1.92 34.04
CA ILE A 1204 -20.24 2.57 34.71
C ILE A 1204 -19.85 2.80 36.17
N GLY A 1205 -19.90 4.05 36.64
CA GLY A 1205 -19.55 4.44 38.01
C GLY A 1205 -18.05 4.41 38.34
N CYS A 1206 -17.17 4.17 37.35
CA CYS A 1206 -15.72 4.11 37.52
C CYS A 1206 -14.95 4.39 36.21
N SER A 1207 -13.61 4.42 36.27
CA SER A 1207 -12.71 4.55 35.09
C SER A 1207 -11.41 3.77 35.31
N GLN A 1208 -10.93 3.06 34.28
CA GLN A 1208 -9.70 2.24 34.21
C GLN A 1208 -9.64 0.79 34.77
N PRO A 1209 -10.61 0.17 35.47
CA PRO A 1209 -10.50 -1.25 35.84
C PRO A 1209 -10.26 -2.18 34.63
N ALA A 1210 -9.16 -2.93 34.66
CA ALA A 1210 -8.70 -3.80 33.57
C ALA A 1210 -8.59 -5.26 34.03
N PHE A 1211 -9.72 -5.98 33.99
CA PHE A 1211 -9.77 -7.37 34.47
C PHE A 1211 -9.29 -8.37 33.41
N CYS A 1212 -8.36 -9.27 33.77
CA CYS A 1212 -7.83 -10.33 32.90
C CYS A 1212 -8.92 -11.23 32.25
N GLN A 1213 -10.07 -11.34 32.91
CA GLN A 1213 -11.23 -12.13 32.49
C GLN A 1213 -12.06 -11.43 31.39
N ALA A 1214 -12.02 -10.10 31.32
CA ALA A 1214 -12.79 -9.30 30.37
C ALA A 1214 -12.02 -9.10 29.06
N PRO A 1215 -12.69 -9.05 27.89
CA PRO A 1215 -12.03 -8.71 26.64
C PRO A 1215 -11.62 -7.24 26.64
N TRP A 1216 -10.35 -6.97 26.35
CA TRP A 1216 -9.82 -5.65 26.12
C TRP A 1216 -9.73 -5.35 24.63
N GLY A 1217 -10.10 -4.14 24.23
CA GLY A 1217 -9.75 -3.58 22.92
C GLY A 1217 -10.84 -2.82 22.20
N GLY A 1218 -10.41 -1.98 21.26
CA GLY A 1218 -11.20 -0.85 20.76
C GLY A 1218 -11.98 -1.07 19.45
N MET A 1219 -12.42 0.05 18.90
CA MET A 1219 -12.95 0.23 17.54
C MET A 1219 -12.46 1.57 16.94
N LYS A 1220 -12.92 1.93 15.75
CA LYS A 1220 -12.47 3.13 15.01
C LYS A 1220 -10.93 3.15 14.84
N ASN A 1221 -10.26 4.28 15.07
CA ASN A 1221 -8.80 4.37 15.00
C ASN A 1221 -8.07 3.66 16.17
N SER A 1222 -8.78 3.15 17.17
CA SER A 1222 -8.22 2.33 18.26
C SER A 1222 -8.02 0.85 17.91
N GLY A 1223 -8.29 0.46 16.66
CA GLY A 1223 -7.88 -0.83 16.11
C GLY A 1223 -8.96 -1.92 16.09
N HIS A 1224 -8.55 -3.18 16.10
CA HIS A 1224 -9.41 -4.34 15.92
C HIS A 1224 -8.81 -5.65 16.47
N GLY A 1225 -9.68 -6.64 16.72
CA GLY A 1225 -9.33 -7.82 17.52
C GLY A 1225 -9.56 -7.54 19.00
N ARG A 1226 -9.25 -8.50 19.87
CA ARG A 1226 -9.33 -8.34 21.31
C ARG A 1226 -8.14 -9.02 21.97
N GLU A 1227 -7.74 -8.51 23.12
CA GLU A 1227 -6.83 -9.15 24.07
C GLU A 1227 -7.59 -9.45 25.37
N LEU A 1228 -6.96 -10.17 26.31
CA LEU A 1228 -7.60 -10.65 27.54
C LEU A 1228 -8.87 -11.53 27.32
N GLY A 1229 -9.37 -12.13 28.40
CA GLY A 1229 -10.57 -12.98 28.38
C GLY A 1229 -10.49 -14.22 27.46
N GLU A 1230 -11.65 -14.82 27.18
CA GLU A 1230 -11.70 -15.94 26.21
C GLU A 1230 -11.46 -15.47 24.76
N TYR A 1231 -11.80 -14.22 24.43
CA TYR A 1231 -11.64 -13.65 23.09
C TYR A 1231 -10.17 -13.44 22.70
N GLY A 1232 -9.32 -13.01 23.65
CA GLY A 1232 -7.88 -12.89 23.44
C GLY A 1232 -7.25 -14.22 23.03
N MET A 1233 -7.50 -15.29 23.80
CA MET A 1233 -7.05 -16.64 23.48
C MET A 1233 -7.66 -17.21 22.19
N ALA A 1234 -8.95 -16.96 21.92
CA ALA A 1234 -9.58 -17.34 20.67
C ALA A 1234 -8.88 -16.71 19.45
N SER A 1235 -8.32 -15.51 19.58
CA SER A 1235 -7.55 -14.85 18.51
C SER A 1235 -6.22 -15.55 18.16
N PHE A 1236 -5.78 -16.51 18.99
CA PHE A 1236 -4.58 -17.35 18.80
C PHE A 1236 -4.90 -18.79 18.38
N LEU A 1237 -6.16 -19.08 18.04
CA LEU A 1237 -6.66 -20.40 17.63
C LEU A 1237 -7.29 -20.33 16.23
N ASN A 1238 -7.09 -21.39 15.45
CA ASN A 1238 -7.83 -21.67 14.23
C ASN A 1238 -8.98 -22.65 14.52
N VAL A 1239 -10.17 -22.36 13.99
CA VAL A 1239 -11.35 -23.22 14.15
C VAL A 1239 -11.43 -24.19 12.97
N LYS A 1240 -11.34 -25.48 13.26
CA LYS A 1240 -11.47 -26.57 12.28
C LYS A 1240 -12.78 -27.32 12.50
N GLN A 1241 -13.60 -27.38 11.45
CA GLN A 1241 -14.73 -28.30 11.39
C GLN A 1241 -14.25 -29.68 10.93
N VAL A 1242 -14.68 -30.72 11.63
CA VAL A 1242 -14.57 -32.12 11.19
C VAL A 1242 -15.98 -32.66 11.06
N THR A 1243 -16.27 -33.41 10.00
CA THR A 1243 -17.60 -33.98 9.76
C THR A 1243 -17.48 -35.41 9.30
N THR A 1244 -18.14 -36.31 10.02
CA THR A 1244 -18.15 -37.74 9.77
C THR A 1244 -19.55 -38.13 9.32
N TYR A 1245 -19.64 -38.77 8.15
CA TYR A 1245 -20.86 -39.49 7.78
C TYR A 1245 -20.95 -40.77 8.62
N GLN A 1246 -21.93 -40.83 9.53
CA GLN A 1246 -22.08 -41.91 10.51
C GLN A 1246 -23.22 -42.88 10.18
N SER A 1247 -24.04 -42.55 9.17
CA SER A 1247 -25.08 -43.45 8.68
C SER A 1247 -24.48 -44.75 8.13
N LYS A 1248 -25.10 -45.88 8.47
CA LYS A 1248 -24.76 -47.18 7.89
C LYS A 1248 -25.34 -47.38 6.49
N ALA A 1249 -26.33 -46.58 6.12
CA ALA A 1249 -26.79 -46.51 4.74
C ALA A 1249 -25.63 -46.00 3.87
N ARG A 1250 -25.43 -46.60 2.70
CA ARG A 1250 -24.57 -45.97 1.70
C ARG A 1250 -25.18 -44.61 1.32
N TRP A 1251 -24.33 -43.64 1.04
CA TRP A 1251 -24.77 -42.31 0.61
C TRP A 1251 -25.57 -42.36 -0.70
N ASP A 1252 -25.34 -43.37 -1.56
CA ASP A 1252 -26.10 -43.75 -2.77
C ASP A 1252 -26.50 -42.62 -3.73
N TRP A 1253 -25.84 -41.46 -3.62
CA TRP A 1253 -25.90 -40.33 -4.56
C TRP A 1253 -25.64 -40.74 -6.01
N TYR A 1254 -24.81 -41.77 -6.18
CA TYR A 1254 -24.67 -42.52 -7.42
C TYR A 1254 -25.29 -43.91 -7.19
N PRO A 1255 -26.45 -44.23 -7.76
CA PRO A 1255 -27.09 -45.52 -7.57
C PRO A 1255 -26.25 -46.63 -8.21
N GLU A 1256 -26.22 -47.81 -7.60
CA GLU A 1256 -25.72 -49.00 -8.28
C GLU A 1256 -26.60 -49.29 -9.50
N SER A 1257 -25.98 -49.35 -10.69
CA SER A 1257 -26.67 -49.83 -11.89
C SER A 1257 -27.05 -51.29 -11.66
N LYS A 1258 -28.35 -51.58 -11.65
CA LYS A 1258 -28.85 -52.97 -11.65
C LYS A 1258 -28.31 -53.70 -12.88
N LEU A 1259 -27.37 -54.61 -12.64
CA LEU A 1259 -26.83 -55.62 -13.55
C LEU A 1259 -27.07 -56.99 -12.91
#